data_AF-A0A101JIX8-F1
#
_entry.id   AF-A0A101JIX8-F1
#
_cell.length_a   1.000
_cell.length_b   1.000
_cell.length_c   1.000
_cell.angle_alpha   90.00
_cell.angle_beta   90.00
_cell.angle_gamma   90.00
#
_symmetry.space_group_name_H-M   'P 1'
#
loop_
_entity.id
_entity.type
_entity.pdbx_description
1 polymer ?
#
loop_
_entity_poly.entity_id
_entity_poly.type
_entity_poly.pdbx_seq_one_letter_code
_entity_poly.pdbx_strand_id
1 'polypeptide(L)'
;MEPTQSKHPVFEANQVLTNAHLNQNFDFLDEQERLTRANLIGTGVLNGLDIAVKNGVVEISKGCGITSEGYLITLQENLKLVSYAAYTPPINPSYRQFENQTLWELLESEANGSTLIDDTFLEGKTVLLFLELNTKSLRNCSPGNCDNKGSEITFSLKPLLAGSETIKKIISGTEPENDICAPSDSGSTLIEKIELPTLVMPRFDVPSTNPTTPTGVLKAFQNAISSTRLVSRIGLALRKAYNAFKPLIEDEIPESDFEALTSKYSFLESALQSPTQALYLQYFYDFCNDLIEAYNELLIKSNDLISVCCPPPNTFPRHLMLGSRDSGDSHASMRFRHLFIPALAATPLHNRKLEIILLMRRIAEMIRSFIIPAGTASAISSDAESLGKAEIRITPDRSNAELLSERSIPWYYRMKSDSPLYRLWNPGKTMREKAHENLGYRSDEYPEETPEFVVTPLAFNLEPYPFFRVEGHIGKPYQNVIQALTRIRSAYRLAFDIVVLHAGKNNATPGENERHANIEDFLDSHPGITHRSGVSVNGTFVLVCQSGSNRINALTNNSDPVFKEMLETVPDSVIADFYLPYRIEKPEILSNLLVRECSLNWIDSVRHLNNLSLRQYRPVATDKAPASTEKENNRLKNNYIVRIYHYDIQGISLLPSSKPVDIEVPLAGADSVARYRLSAIAAEINKTFPLGLVFDSEHETNSIVLRSLEGHRFRIELGGLQGNMIRYAYTENGMYRHVNNEWEPMEGEAKNRKSCRHISGSYREEAYEWLHRNFEPSRLTAVPAVSAEEVIVWEKTTLKRARTLNTAASLPIYRTVLEPLAAEIRRIDPLAKIILVGSWANGSWVSKINSENPEYPARNMSWNSFLELRKKVTGKTGYSGIELMIESAQEITENMIGISAGYPLRVIKGKKDAQKGLAL
;
A
#
# COMPACT_ATOMS: atom_id res chain seq x y z
N MET A 1 32.56 34.74 -36.94
CA MET A 1 33.52 34.70 -38.07
C MET A 1 33.65 36.12 -38.61
N GLU A 2 34.88 36.63 -38.83
CA GLU A 2 35.08 37.95 -39.45
C GLU A 2 34.97 37.85 -40.98
N PRO A 3 34.42 38.87 -41.68
CA PRO A 3 34.41 38.88 -43.13
C PRO A 3 35.83 38.92 -43.68
N THR A 4 36.14 38.04 -44.64
CA THR A 4 37.41 38.05 -45.35
C THR A 4 37.55 39.29 -46.24
N GLN A 5 36.42 39.83 -46.72
CA GLN A 5 36.36 41.14 -47.39
C GLN A 5 35.97 42.25 -46.41
N SER A 6 36.97 42.96 -45.88
CA SER A 6 36.76 44.13 -45.00
C SER A 6 36.57 45.46 -45.74
N LYS A 7 36.61 45.45 -47.08
CA LYS A 7 36.50 46.63 -47.94
C LYS A 7 35.66 46.32 -49.17
N HIS A 8 34.79 47.24 -49.56
CA HIS A 8 34.04 47.21 -50.81
C HIS A 8 34.38 48.44 -51.66
N PRO A 9 34.33 48.34 -53.00
CA PRO A 9 34.59 49.48 -53.87
C PRO A 9 33.45 50.51 -53.79
N VAL A 10 33.81 51.81 -53.76
CA VAL A 10 32.89 52.93 -53.98
C VAL A 10 33.18 53.49 -55.36
N PHE A 11 32.17 53.48 -56.24
CA PHE A 11 32.33 53.88 -57.64
C PHE A 11 32.15 55.39 -57.83
N GLU A 12 33.08 56.03 -58.54
CA GLU A 12 33.02 57.45 -58.88
C GLU A 12 32.67 57.70 -60.36
N ALA A 13 32.14 58.87 -60.66
CA ALA A 13 31.79 59.24 -62.03
C ALA A 13 33.02 59.20 -62.95
N ASN A 14 32.84 58.66 -64.17
CA ASN A 14 33.89 58.47 -65.19
C ASN A 14 35.00 57.45 -64.82
N GLN A 15 34.83 56.64 -63.78
CA GLN A 15 35.76 55.58 -63.43
C GLN A 15 35.64 54.38 -64.39
N VAL A 16 36.77 53.80 -64.80
CA VAL A 16 36.81 52.55 -65.59
C VAL A 16 36.72 51.34 -64.64
N LEU A 17 35.68 50.52 -64.81
CA LEU A 17 35.48 49.29 -64.02
C LEU A 17 36.36 48.15 -64.53
N THR A 18 37.01 47.45 -63.61
CA THR A 18 37.80 46.24 -63.90
C THR A 18 37.03 45.00 -63.44
N ASN A 19 37.41 43.82 -63.94
CA ASN A 19 36.85 42.56 -63.43
C ASN A 19 37.07 42.39 -61.92
N ALA A 20 38.20 42.89 -61.38
CA ALA A 20 38.51 42.85 -59.96
C ALA A 20 37.48 43.66 -59.16
N HIS A 21 37.08 44.84 -59.63
CA HIS A 21 36.08 45.66 -58.94
C HIS A 21 34.70 45.00 -58.90
N LEU A 22 34.29 44.34 -59.99
CA LEU A 22 32.98 43.68 -60.07
C LEU A 22 32.95 42.39 -59.23
N ASN A 23 34.00 41.57 -59.35
CA ASN A 23 34.12 40.34 -58.58
C ASN A 23 34.22 40.65 -57.08
N GLN A 24 35.00 41.66 -56.68
CA GLN A 24 35.09 42.06 -55.27
C GLN A 24 33.75 42.51 -54.68
N ASN A 25 32.90 43.17 -55.47
CA ASN A 25 31.55 43.53 -55.02
C ASN A 25 30.67 42.29 -54.82
N PHE A 26 30.67 41.37 -55.79
CA PHE A 26 29.95 40.10 -55.68
C PHE A 26 30.45 39.28 -54.49
N ASP A 27 31.76 39.09 -54.36
CA ASP A 27 32.39 38.31 -53.28
C ASP A 27 32.03 38.89 -51.91
N PHE A 28 32.03 40.23 -51.76
CA PHE A 28 31.61 40.88 -50.53
C PHE A 28 30.14 40.59 -50.20
N LEU A 29 29.22 40.75 -51.16
CA LEU A 29 27.79 40.52 -50.94
C LEU A 29 27.47 39.05 -50.67
N ASP A 30 28.04 38.13 -51.46
CA ASP A 30 27.88 36.68 -51.27
C ASP A 30 28.40 36.25 -49.90
N GLU A 31 29.58 36.73 -49.49
CA GLU A 31 30.13 36.47 -48.17
C GLU A 31 29.22 36.99 -47.05
N GLN A 32 28.69 38.21 -47.15
CA GLN A 32 27.76 38.75 -46.14
C GLN A 32 26.49 37.89 -46.01
N GLU A 33 25.93 37.41 -47.13
CA GLU A 33 24.73 36.57 -47.13
C GLU A 33 25.02 35.18 -46.52
N ARG A 34 26.16 34.58 -46.89
CA ARG A 34 26.64 33.31 -46.34
C ARG A 34 26.90 33.40 -44.83
N LEU A 35 27.61 34.44 -44.38
CA LEU A 35 27.86 34.70 -42.97
C LEU A 35 26.56 34.93 -42.19
N THR A 36 25.58 35.61 -42.79
CA THR A 36 24.25 35.81 -42.18
C THR A 36 23.55 34.47 -41.94
N ARG A 37 23.52 33.58 -42.93
CA ARG A 37 22.93 32.23 -42.78
C ARG A 37 23.62 31.43 -41.68
N ALA A 38 24.95 31.29 -41.76
CA ALA A 38 25.68 30.45 -40.81
C ALA A 38 25.66 31.02 -39.37
N ASN A 39 25.81 32.34 -39.19
CA ASN A 39 26.03 32.95 -37.87
C ASN A 39 24.76 33.50 -37.21
N LEU A 40 23.69 33.80 -37.95
CA LEU A 40 22.43 34.31 -37.38
C LEU A 40 21.26 33.33 -37.48
N ILE A 41 21.32 32.33 -38.37
CA ILE A 41 20.30 31.28 -38.48
C ILE A 41 20.80 29.97 -37.87
N GLY A 42 21.91 29.43 -38.37
CA GLY A 42 22.50 28.17 -37.91
C GLY A 42 23.07 27.34 -39.06
N THR A 43 23.51 26.13 -38.74
CA THR A 43 24.12 25.18 -39.71
C THR A 43 23.59 23.76 -39.50
N GLY A 44 23.75 22.90 -40.50
CA GLY A 44 23.22 21.54 -40.52
C GLY A 44 21.89 21.41 -41.27
N VAL A 45 21.26 20.24 -41.18
CA VAL A 45 20.00 19.90 -41.86
C VAL A 45 18.80 20.47 -41.12
N LEU A 46 18.21 21.56 -41.64
CA LEU A 46 17.09 22.28 -41.02
C LEU A 46 15.79 21.48 -41.05
N ASN A 47 15.45 20.89 -42.20
CA ASN A 47 14.28 20.02 -42.35
C ASN A 47 14.47 19.01 -43.50
N GLY A 48 13.74 17.90 -43.45
CA GLY A 48 13.79 16.86 -44.48
C GLY A 48 15.22 16.34 -44.71
N LEU A 49 15.57 16.06 -45.97
CA LEU A 49 16.85 15.41 -46.35
C LEU A 49 17.04 14.06 -45.62
N ASP A 50 15.93 13.36 -45.38
CA ASP A 50 15.89 12.05 -44.75
C ASP A 50 16.20 10.97 -45.77
N ILE A 51 16.98 9.98 -45.34
CA ILE A 51 17.34 8.84 -46.18
C ILE A 51 16.37 7.70 -45.91
N ALA A 52 15.77 7.16 -46.96
CA ALA A 52 15.05 5.90 -46.93
C ALA A 52 15.62 4.97 -48.00
N VAL A 53 15.92 3.72 -47.65
CA VAL A 53 16.42 2.74 -48.62
C VAL A 53 15.42 1.61 -48.77
N LYS A 54 15.01 1.33 -50.01
CA LYS A 54 14.08 0.23 -50.33
C LYS A 54 14.49 -0.45 -51.63
N ASN A 55 14.70 -1.76 -51.61
CA ASN A 55 14.98 -2.58 -52.79
C ASN A 55 16.15 -2.04 -53.65
N GLY A 56 17.29 -1.67 -53.04
CA GLY A 56 18.42 -1.09 -53.80
C GLY A 56 18.16 0.33 -54.33
N VAL A 57 17.13 1.03 -53.86
CA VAL A 57 16.89 2.44 -54.17
C VAL A 57 17.10 3.29 -52.93
N VAL A 58 18.00 4.28 -53.01
CA VAL A 58 18.21 5.30 -51.98
C VAL A 58 17.33 6.50 -52.29
N GLU A 59 16.32 6.73 -51.47
CA GLU A 59 15.45 7.91 -51.53
C GLU A 59 15.94 8.97 -50.54
N ILE A 60 16.15 10.20 -51.01
CA ILE A 60 16.41 11.37 -50.17
C ILE A 60 15.18 12.28 -50.22
N SER A 61 14.60 12.57 -49.06
CA SER A 61 13.40 13.43 -48.99
C SER A 61 13.71 14.89 -49.33
N LYS A 62 12.72 15.59 -49.90
CA LYS A 62 12.79 17.05 -50.08
C LYS A 62 13.07 17.75 -48.73
N GLY A 63 13.84 18.84 -48.76
CA GLY A 63 14.26 19.52 -47.55
C GLY A 63 15.37 20.53 -47.80
N CYS A 64 15.87 21.14 -46.73
CA CYS A 64 16.98 22.07 -46.82
C CYS A 64 17.94 22.00 -45.62
N GLY A 65 19.15 22.51 -45.83
CA GLY A 65 20.17 22.65 -44.80
C GLY A 65 21.19 23.72 -45.17
N ILE A 66 21.98 24.12 -44.18
CA ILE A 66 22.98 25.19 -44.31
C ILE A 66 24.35 24.62 -43.96
N THR A 67 25.34 24.81 -44.84
CA THR A 67 26.72 24.34 -44.61
C THR A 67 27.48 25.27 -43.66
N SER A 68 28.67 24.87 -43.18
CA SER A 68 29.45 25.71 -42.26
C SER A 68 29.97 27.02 -42.88
N GLU A 69 30.13 27.07 -44.21
CA GLU A 69 30.38 28.32 -44.95
C GLU A 69 29.10 29.06 -45.33
N GLY A 70 27.91 28.63 -44.90
CA GLY A 70 26.66 29.33 -45.14
C GLY A 70 26.01 29.09 -46.50
N TYR A 71 26.43 28.07 -47.25
CA TYR A 71 25.73 27.67 -48.47
C TYR A 71 24.41 26.99 -48.13
N LEU A 72 23.36 27.36 -48.87
CA LEU A 72 22.05 26.73 -48.77
C LEU A 72 22.00 25.51 -49.69
N ILE A 73 21.80 24.33 -49.11
CA ILE A 73 21.50 23.09 -49.83
C ILE A 73 19.99 22.87 -49.77
N THR A 74 19.34 22.75 -50.92
CA THR A 74 17.88 22.54 -51.01
C THR A 74 17.56 21.46 -52.02
N LEU A 75 16.71 20.51 -51.63
CA LEU A 75 16.03 19.57 -52.50
C LEU A 75 14.55 19.94 -52.56
N GLN A 76 14.06 20.28 -53.75
CA GLN A 76 12.64 20.66 -53.94
C GLN A 76 11.71 19.45 -54.00
N GLU A 77 12.24 18.31 -54.48
CA GLU A 77 11.52 17.05 -54.63
C GLU A 77 12.35 15.90 -54.05
N ASN A 78 11.73 14.74 -53.84
CA ASN A 78 12.44 13.56 -53.35
C ASN A 78 13.33 13.01 -54.47
N LEU A 79 14.61 12.79 -54.18
CA LEU A 79 15.54 12.15 -55.11
C LEU A 79 15.47 10.64 -54.95
N LYS A 80 15.38 9.89 -56.05
CA LYS A 80 15.46 8.42 -56.06
C LYS A 80 16.71 7.99 -56.81
N LEU A 81 17.64 7.39 -56.10
CA LEU A 81 18.96 7.04 -56.59
C LEU A 81 19.05 5.51 -56.70
N VAL A 82 19.44 5.01 -57.86
CA VAL A 82 19.36 3.58 -58.22
C VAL A 82 20.71 2.96 -58.57
N SER A 83 21.70 3.78 -58.91
CA SER A 83 23.05 3.34 -59.28
C SER A 83 24.11 4.25 -58.64
N TYR A 84 25.36 3.81 -58.67
CA TYR A 84 26.50 4.55 -58.16
C TYR A 84 27.72 4.45 -59.09
N ALA A 85 28.59 5.46 -59.07
CA ALA A 85 29.86 5.48 -59.79
C ALA A 85 30.98 6.04 -58.91
N ALA A 86 32.24 5.72 -59.23
CA ALA A 86 33.37 6.32 -58.52
C ALA A 86 33.42 7.83 -58.76
N TYR A 87 33.53 8.62 -57.68
CA TYR A 87 33.53 10.07 -57.75
C TYR A 87 34.92 10.64 -57.51
N THR A 88 35.32 11.64 -58.30
CA THR A 88 36.56 12.39 -58.12
C THR A 88 36.22 13.86 -57.91
N PRO A 89 36.66 14.50 -56.82
CA PRO A 89 36.35 15.89 -56.54
C PRO A 89 37.00 16.84 -57.58
N PRO A 90 36.43 18.04 -57.79
CA PRO A 90 36.96 19.00 -58.76
C PRO A 90 38.30 19.58 -58.31
N ILE A 91 39.17 19.89 -59.27
CA ILE A 91 40.48 20.49 -59.03
C ILE A 91 40.36 22.00 -58.77
N ASN A 92 39.34 22.67 -59.35
CA ASN A 92 39.18 24.12 -59.27
C ASN A 92 37.70 24.56 -59.19
N PRO A 93 37.25 25.15 -58.05
CA PRO A 93 37.98 25.28 -56.79
C PRO A 93 38.13 23.93 -56.09
N SER A 94 39.32 23.66 -55.51
CA SER A 94 39.55 22.40 -54.81
C SER A 94 38.72 22.31 -53.52
N TYR A 95 38.50 21.08 -53.03
CA TYR A 95 37.80 20.82 -51.78
C TYR A 95 38.62 19.87 -50.91
N ARG A 96 39.44 20.47 -50.04
CA ARG A 96 40.48 19.79 -49.25
C ARG A 96 39.98 18.55 -48.50
N GLN A 97 38.77 18.60 -47.94
CA GLN A 97 38.21 17.51 -47.13
C GLN A 97 38.00 16.22 -47.95
N PHE A 98 37.80 16.33 -49.27
CA PHE A 98 37.57 15.17 -50.15
C PHE A 98 38.79 14.80 -50.99
N GLU A 99 39.89 15.55 -50.89
CA GLU A 99 41.14 15.22 -51.57
C GLU A 99 41.68 13.86 -51.06
N ASN A 100 42.05 12.99 -52.00
CA ASN A 100 42.55 11.63 -51.74
C ASN A 100 41.56 10.72 -50.96
N GLN A 101 40.27 11.03 -50.94
CA GLN A 101 39.24 10.18 -50.33
C GLN A 101 38.54 9.30 -51.36
N THR A 102 38.13 8.10 -50.94
CA THR A 102 37.29 7.22 -51.76
C THR A 102 35.82 7.60 -51.58
N LEU A 103 35.20 8.10 -52.64
CA LEU A 103 33.82 8.57 -52.69
C LEU A 103 33.09 7.96 -53.88
N TRP A 104 31.77 7.78 -53.74
CA TRP A 104 30.90 7.34 -54.83
C TRP A 104 29.77 8.34 -55.04
N GLU A 105 29.49 8.70 -56.29
CA GLU A 105 28.32 9.51 -56.66
C GLU A 105 27.13 8.57 -56.86
N LEU A 106 26.01 8.89 -56.22
CA LEU A 106 24.74 8.20 -56.41
C LEU A 106 23.96 8.88 -57.54
N LEU A 107 23.35 8.08 -58.42
CA LEU A 107 22.73 8.54 -59.66
C LEU A 107 21.27 8.08 -59.76
N GLU A 108 20.43 8.91 -60.38
CA GLU A 108 18.99 8.63 -60.61
C GLU A 108 18.73 7.57 -61.68
N SER A 109 19.72 7.31 -62.54
CA SER A 109 19.63 6.33 -63.63
C SER A 109 20.98 5.67 -63.89
N GLU A 110 20.96 4.48 -64.49
CA GLU A 110 22.16 3.81 -64.96
C GLU A 110 22.85 4.62 -66.07
N ALA A 111 24.08 5.06 -65.82
CA ALA A 111 24.95 5.73 -66.77
C ALA A 111 26.15 4.85 -67.13
N ASN A 112 26.83 5.16 -68.23
CA ASN A 112 28.04 4.45 -68.65
C ASN A 112 29.10 4.45 -67.53
N GLY A 113 29.44 3.27 -67.01
CA GLY A 113 30.41 3.09 -65.92
C GLY A 113 29.83 3.14 -64.51
N SER A 114 28.50 3.19 -64.36
CA SER A 114 27.81 3.05 -63.07
C SER A 114 27.41 1.61 -62.77
N THR A 115 27.22 1.28 -61.50
CA THR A 115 26.75 -0.03 -61.00
C THR A 115 25.44 0.15 -60.25
N LEU A 116 24.49 -0.78 -60.39
CA LEU A 116 23.23 -0.76 -59.60
C LEU A 116 23.53 -0.87 -58.11
N ILE A 117 22.78 -0.15 -57.29
CA ILE A 117 22.92 -0.17 -55.84
C ILE A 117 22.37 -1.50 -55.29
N ASP A 118 23.20 -2.18 -54.52
CA ASP A 118 22.79 -3.32 -53.70
C ASP A 118 22.70 -2.89 -52.22
N ASP A 119 21.74 -3.44 -51.48
CA ASP A 119 21.52 -3.12 -50.07
C ASP A 119 22.77 -3.45 -49.22
N THR A 120 23.54 -4.47 -49.60
CA THR A 120 24.81 -4.81 -48.92
C THR A 120 25.91 -3.78 -49.18
N PHE A 121 25.90 -3.13 -50.35
CA PHE A 121 26.87 -2.09 -50.66
C PHE A 121 26.67 -0.85 -49.78
N LEU A 122 25.45 -0.57 -49.33
CA LEU A 122 25.15 0.57 -48.47
C LEU A 122 25.55 0.37 -47.00
N GLU A 123 25.83 -0.86 -46.58
CA GLU A 123 26.18 -1.17 -45.19
C GLU A 123 27.51 -0.49 -44.79
N GLY A 124 27.49 0.18 -43.62
CA GLY A 124 28.64 0.92 -43.09
C GLY A 124 29.06 2.13 -43.94
N LYS A 125 28.11 2.72 -44.69
CA LYS A 125 28.35 3.92 -45.51
C LYS A 125 27.35 5.03 -45.19
N THR A 126 27.83 6.26 -45.24
CA THR A 126 27.07 7.48 -44.97
C THR A 126 26.77 8.21 -46.27
N VAL A 127 25.53 8.67 -46.42
CA VAL A 127 25.11 9.52 -47.55
C VAL A 127 25.43 10.98 -47.24
N LEU A 128 25.98 11.68 -48.23
CA LEU A 128 26.29 13.10 -48.16
C LEU A 128 25.63 13.85 -49.32
N LEU A 129 25.29 15.11 -49.11
CA LEU A 129 25.00 16.07 -50.18
C LEU A 129 26.16 17.05 -50.28
N PHE A 130 26.84 17.06 -51.43
CA PHE A 130 27.97 17.95 -51.69
C PHE A 130 27.58 19.01 -52.72
N LEU A 131 27.78 20.29 -52.39
CA LEU A 131 27.65 21.39 -53.32
C LEU A 131 28.98 21.57 -54.07
N GLU A 132 29.06 20.94 -55.24
CA GLU A 132 30.22 21.02 -56.14
C GLU A 132 30.20 22.37 -56.88
N LEU A 133 31.32 23.10 -56.78
CA LEU A 133 31.61 24.28 -57.58
C LEU A 133 32.57 23.86 -58.70
N ASN A 134 32.26 24.23 -59.94
CA ASN A 134 33.13 23.94 -61.07
C ASN A 134 33.34 25.20 -61.92
N THR A 135 34.60 25.64 -62.03
CA THR A 135 34.97 26.81 -62.82
C THR A 135 35.31 26.39 -64.26
N LYS A 136 34.42 26.69 -65.20
CA LYS A 136 34.64 26.46 -66.64
C LYS A 136 35.15 27.73 -67.32
N SER A 137 36.26 27.63 -68.04
CA SER A 137 36.74 28.75 -68.86
C SER A 137 35.96 28.83 -70.17
N LEU A 138 35.40 30.00 -70.49
CA LEU A 138 34.56 30.21 -71.67
C LEU A 138 35.37 30.51 -72.94
N ARG A 139 36.62 30.00 -73.04
CA ARG A 139 37.54 30.28 -74.17
C ARG A 139 37.07 29.64 -75.49
N ASN A 140 36.05 30.22 -76.09
CA ASN A 140 35.67 30.02 -77.48
C ASN A 140 36.22 31.21 -78.30
N CYS A 141 37.53 31.22 -78.53
CA CYS A 141 38.14 32.24 -79.39
C CYS A 141 38.14 31.76 -80.85
N SER A 142 37.48 32.53 -81.72
CA SER A 142 37.57 32.35 -83.17
C SER A 142 38.77 33.15 -83.70
N PRO A 143 39.38 32.78 -84.85
CA PRO A 143 40.53 33.50 -85.41
C PRO A 143 40.08 34.86 -85.96
N GLY A 144 39.99 35.86 -85.09
CA GLY A 144 39.61 37.24 -85.44
C GLY A 144 38.87 37.99 -84.32
N ASN A 145 38.27 37.28 -83.36
CA ASN A 145 37.66 37.91 -82.18
C ASN A 145 37.73 36.96 -80.97
N CYS A 146 38.27 37.46 -79.86
CA CYS A 146 38.42 36.76 -78.57
C CYS A 146 37.82 37.62 -77.44
N ASP A 147 36.60 38.14 -77.66
CA ASP A 147 35.81 38.93 -76.70
C ASP A 147 35.19 38.07 -75.59
N ASN A 148 35.08 36.76 -75.78
CA ASN A 148 34.58 35.81 -74.77
C ASN A 148 35.71 35.36 -73.81
N LYS A 149 36.36 36.30 -73.13
CA LYS A 149 37.31 36.01 -72.04
C LYS A 149 36.57 36.07 -70.71
N GLY A 150 36.24 34.91 -70.17
CA GLY A 150 35.61 34.78 -68.85
C GLY A 150 35.68 33.35 -68.34
N SER A 151 35.25 33.19 -67.09
CA SER A 151 35.01 31.88 -66.48
C SER A 151 33.65 31.88 -65.82
N GLU A 152 32.93 30.77 -65.96
CA GLU A 152 31.65 30.54 -65.32
C GLU A 152 31.84 29.56 -64.16
N ILE A 153 31.27 29.86 -63.00
CA ILE A 153 31.22 28.94 -61.87
C ILE A 153 29.82 28.32 -61.86
N THR A 154 29.76 27.01 -62.07
CA THR A 154 28.50 26.26 -61.96
C THR A 154 28.41 25.57 -60.61
N PHE A 155 27.28 25.73 -59.93
CA PHE A 155 26.95 25.03 -58.70
C PHE A 155 26.15 23.77 -59.04
N SER A 156 26.60 22.60 -58.58
CA SER A 156 25.87 21.35 -58.76
C SER A 156 25.79 20.57 -57.46
N LEU A 157 24.60 20.08 -57.13
CA LEU A 157 24.40 19.28 -55.93
C LEU A 157 24.63 17.81 -56.26
N LYS A 158 25.57 17.19 -55.57
CA LYS A 158 26.02 15.81 -55.78
C LYS A 158 25.64 14.95 -54.58
N PRO A 159 24.73 13.97 -54.73
CA PRO A 159 24.52 12.94 -53.73
C PRO A 159 25.72 11.99 -53.74
N LEU A 160 26.49 11.98 -52.66
CA LEU A 160 27.68 11.17 -52.49
C LEU A 160 27.49 10.11 -51.41
N LEU A 161 28.34 9.09 -51.45
CA LEU A 161 28.42 8.02 -50.47
C LEU A 161 29.88 7.84 -50.05
N ALA A 162 30.12 7.66 -48.75
CA ALA A 162 31.45 7.41 -48.20
C ALA A 162 31.41 6.35 -47.08
N GLY A 163 32.48 5.55 -46.98
CA GLY A 163 32.61 4.57 -45.89
C GLY A 163 32.90 5.21 -44.54
N SER A 164 32.55 4.53 -43.45
CA SER A 164 32.71 5.06 -42.07
C SER A 164 34.14 5.51 -41.74
N GLU A 165 35.18 4.83 -42.24
CA GLU A 165 36.58 5.26 -42.04
C GLU A 165 36.92 6.55 -42.81
N THR A 166 36.36 6.74 -44.00
CA THR A 166 36.48 7.99 -44.76
C THR A 166 35.76 9.13 -44.03
N ILE A 167 34.56 8.87 -43.51
CA ILE A 167 33.80 9.85 -42.71
C ILE A 167 34.57 10.27 -41.47
N LYS A 168 35.16 9.32 -40.73
CA LYS A 168 36.02 9.65 -39.57
C LYS A 168 37.19 10.55 -39.95
N LYS A 169 37.82 10.34 -41.11
CA LYS A 169 38.92 11.20 -41.61
C LYS A 169 38.45 12.60 -42.00
N ILE A 170 37.28 12.69 -42.65
CA ILE A 170 36.64 13.97 -42.98
C ILE A 170 36.35 14.75 -41.70
N ILE A 171 35.89 14.08 -40.64
CA ILE A 171 35.62 14.66 -39.33
C ILE A 171 36.92 15.03 -38.60
N SER A 172 37.94 14.16 -38.52
CA SER A 172 39.17 14.45 -37.75
C SER A 172 40.04 15.57 -38.35
N GLY A 173 39.79 15.97 -39.60
CA GLY A 173 40.53 17.05 -40.26
C GLY A 173 40.11 18.46 -39.85
N THR A 174 39.15 18.61 -38.93
CA THR A 174 38.44 19.89 -38.65
C THR A 174 38.69 20.46 -37.24
N GLU A 175 39.45 19.79 -36.36
CA GLU A 175 39.56 20.17 -34.93
C GLU A 175 40.40 21.44 -34.68
N PRO A 176 39.82 22.52 -34.10
CA PRO A 176 40.50 23.35 -33.12
C PRO A 176 40.40 22.71 -31.72
N GLU A 177 41.51 22.69 -30.99
CA GLU A 177 41.57 22.23 -29.60
C GLU A 177 40.70 23.11 -28.68
N ASN A 178 39.83 22.49 -27.86
CA ASN A 178 39.20 23.05 -26.65
C ASN A 178 38.23 24.25 -26.81
N ASP A 179 37.30 24.25 -27.76
CA ASP A 179 36.17 25.21 -27.78
C ASP A 179 34.82 24.54 -27.53
N ILE A 180 34.14 24.90 -26.43
CA ILE A 180 32.77 24.48 -26.09
C ILE A 180 31.75 24.92 -27.16
N CYS A 181 32.10 25.96 -27.93
CA CYS A 181 31.28 26.47 -29.03
C CYS A 181 31.56 25.78 -30.36
N ALA A 182 32.48 24.82 -30.44
CA ALA A 182 32.74 24.09 -31.68
C ALA A 182 31.59 23.10 -31.98
N PRO A 183 31.08 23.05 -33.22
CA PRO A 183 30.03 22.12 -33.62
C PRO A 183 30.43 20.68 -33.29
N SER A 184 29.48 19.91 -32.77
CA SER A 184 29.64 18.47 -32.63
C SER A 184 29.41 17.77 -33.96
N ASP A 185 30.51 17.37 -34.61
CA ASP A 185 30.54 16.74 -35.94
C ASP A 185 29.89 15.34 -36.04
N SER A 186 29.00 14.94 -35.12
CA SER A 186 28.47 13.56 -35.10
C SER A 186 27.07 13.37 -34.52
N GLY A 187 26.26 14.42 -34.36
CA GLY A 187 24.91 14.25 -33.77
C GLY A 187 24.90 13.65 -32.35
N SER A 188 26.07 13.52 -31.70
CA SER A 188 26.20 13.09 -30.32
C SER A 188 25.78 14.21 -29.39
N THR A 189 25.00 13.87 -28.38
CA THR A 189 24.61 14.83 -27.33
C THR A 189 25.87 15.34 -26.61
N LEU A 190 25.83 16.55 -26.07
CA LEU A 190 26.89 17.10 -25.20
C LEU A 190 27.27 16.08 -24.10
N ILE A 191 26.28 15.33 -23.61
CA ILE A 191 26.44 14.26 -22.60
C ILE A 191 27.25 13.06 -23.11
N GLU A 192 27.04 12.60 -24.35
CA GLU A 192 27.84 11.52 -24.96
C GLU A 192 29.30 11.93 -25.17
N LYS A 193 29.57 13.23 -25.38
CA LYS A 193 30.93 13.76 -25.50
C LYS A 193 31.64 13.94 -24.15
N ILE A 194 30.90 14.28 -23.10
CA ILE A 194 31.47 14.57 -21.77
C ILE A 194 31.59 13.29 -20.92
N GLU A 195 30.94 12.19 -21.30
CA GLU A 195 30.91 10.93 -20.52
C GLU A 195 30.47 11.16 -19.06
N LEU A 196 29.43 11.97 -18.87
CA LEU A 196 28.82 12.23 -17.56
C LEU A 196 28.07 10.98 -17.08
N PRO A 197 28.41 10.41 -15.91
CA PRO A 197 27.82 9.16 -15.45
C PRO A 197 26.38 9.36 -14.98
N THR A 198 25.47 8.48 -15.39
CA THR A 198 24.12 8.45 -14.82
C THR A 198 24.15 8.01 -13.35
N LEU A 199 23.46 8.75 -12.49
CA LEU A 199 23.30 8.44 -11.07
C LEU A 199 21.86 8.04 -10.76
N VAL A 200 21.71 6.98 -9.97
CA VAL A 200 20.42 6.47 -9.50
C VAL A 200 20.56 6.13 -8.03
N MET A 201 19.57 6.53 -7.23
CA MET A 201 19.53 6.26 -5.81
C MET A 201 19.29 4.76 -5.55
N PRO A 202 20.16 4.06 -4.80
CA PRO A 202 19.88 2.71 -4.34
C PRO A 202 18.62 2.69 -3.46
N ARG A 203 17.72 1.76 -3.73
CA ARG A 203 16.50 1.60 -2.92
C ARG A 203 16.89 1.22 -1.49
N PHE A 204 16.34 1.92 -0.51
CA PHE A 204 16.37 1.48 0.88
C PHE A 204 15.65 0.13 1.00
N ASP A 205 16.35 -0.88 1.50
CA ASP A 205 15.78 -2.19 1.78
C ASP A 205 15.42 -2.28 3.26
N VAL A 206 14.13 -2.42 3.58
CA VAL A 206 13.68 -2.54 4.96
C VAL A 206 14.07 -3.94 5.44
N PRO A 207 14.82 -4.09 6.54
CA PRO A 207 15.24 -5.42 7.00
C PRO A 207 14.03 -6.34 7.24
N SER A 208 13.94 -7.41 6.46
CA SER A 208 12.94 -8.49 6.61
C SER A 208 13.42 -9.62 7.53
N THR A 209 14.59 -9.46 8.16
CA THR A 209 15.19 -10.46 9.04
C THR A 209 14.71 -10.28 10.48
N ASN A 210 13.92 -11.22 10.98
CA ASN A 210 13.43 -11.19 12.36
C ASN A 210 14.53 -11.52 13.39
N PRO A 211 14.68 -10.75 14.49
CA PRO A 211 13.89 -9.57 14.82
C PRO A 211 14.41 -8.27 14.17
N THR A 212 13.50 -7.39 13.74
CA THR A 212 13.84 -6.08 13.15
C THR A 212 14.12 -5.08 14.26
N THR A 213 15.40 -4.77 14.47
CA THR A 213 15.88 -3.91 15.57
C THR A 213 16.02 -2.44 15.15
N PRO A 214 15.99 -1.47 16.10
CA PRO A 214 16.27 -0.05 15.82
C PRO A 214 17.58 0.16 15.05
N THR A 215 18.64 -0.52 15.48
CA THR A 215 19.95 -0.49 14.83
C THR A 215 19.90 -1.08 13.41
N GLY A 216 19.15 -2.16 13.21
CA GLY A 216 18.97 -2.77 11.88
C GLY A 216 18.33 -1.82 10.88
N VAL A 217 17.25 -1.12 11.29
CA VAL A 217 16.56 -0.13 10.46
C VAL A 217 17.49 1.02 10.07
N LEU A 218 18.24 1.58 11.02
CA LEU A 218 19.17 2.67 10.73
C LEU A 218 20.37 2.22 9.88
N LYS A 219 20.94 1.04 10.17
CA LYS A 219 22.03 0.47 9.35
C LYS A 219 21.61 0.20 7.92
N ALA A 220 20.34 -0.09 7.65
CA ALA A 220 19.85 -0.22 6.28
C ALA A 220 20.00 1.09 5.47
N PHE A 221 19.84 2.26 6.09
CA PHE A 221 20.08 3.55 5.41
C PHE A 221 21.56 3.71 5.08
N GLN A 222 22.43 3.42 6.04
CA GLN A 222 23.87 3.47 5.82
C GLN A 222 24.30 2.48 4.73
N ASN A 223 23.78 1.26 4.75
CA ASN A 223 24.10 0.21 3.76
C ASN A 223 23.66 0.60 2.35
N ALA A 224 22.51 1.26 2.18
CA ALA A 224 22.07 1.75 0.88
C ALA A 224 23.08 2.78 0.28
N ILE A 225 23.72 3.58 1.14
CA ILE A 225 24.75 4.54 0.73
C ILE A 225 26.11 3.84 0.52
N SER A 226 26.54 3.01 1.47
CA SER A 226 27.90 2.44 1.50
C SER A 226 28.11 1.30 0.51
N SER A 227 27.10 0.47 0.26
CA SER A 227 27.19 -0.71 -0.64
C SER A 227 27.61 -0.36 -2.07
N THR A 228 27.28 0.85 -2.52
CA THR A 228 27.61 1.35 -3.86
C THR A 228 28.66 2.45 -3.87
N ARG A 229 29.24 2.79 -2.70
CA ARG A 229 30.09 3.97 -2.51
C ARG A 229 29.46 5.23 -3.11
N LEU A 230 28.22 5.49 -2.71
CA LEU A 230 27.36 6.49 -3.33
C LEU A 230 27.91 7.93 -3.21
N VAL A 231 28.43 8.31 -2.04
CA VAL A 231 29.03 9.64 -1.80
C VAL A 231 30.22 9.86 -2.74
N SER A 232 31.10 8.87 -2.84
CA SER A 232 32.27 8.90 -3.73
C SER A 232 31.85 8.99 -5.21
N ARG A 233 30.80 8.28 -5.61
CA ARG A 233 30.25 8.34 -6.99
C ARG A 233 29.62 9.69 -7.31
N ILE A 234 28.82 10.25 -6.38
CA ILE A 234 28.25 11.60 -6.52
C ILE A 234 29.39 12.61 -6.64
N GLY A 235 30.38 12.57 -5.74
CA GLY A 235 31.52 13.49 -5.77
C GLY A 235 32.35 13.39 -7.05
N LEU A 236 32.50 12.19 -7.63
CA LEU A 236 33.13 12.03 -8.94
C LEU A 236 32.28 12.63 -10.07
N ALA A 237 30.98 12.37 -10.09
CA ALA A 237 30.07 12.88 -11.11
C ALA A 237 30.00 14.42 -11.10
N LEU A 238 29.93 15.03 -9.91
CA LEU A 238 29.91 16.48 -9.74
C LEU A 238 31.21 17.14 -10.19
N ARG A 239 32.39 16.55 -9.88
CA ARG A 239 33.68 17.05 -10.39
C ARG A 239 33.79 16.93 -11.90
N LYS A 240 33.30 15.83 -12.49
CA LYS A 240 33.22 15.70 -13.96
C LYS A 240 32.31 16.78 -14.57
N ALA A 241 31.14 17.03 -13.97
CA ALA A 241 30.26 18.10 -14.43
C ALA A 241 30.89 19.49 -14.27
N TYR A 242 31.57 19.76 -13.15
CA TYR A 242 32.32 21.00 -12.98
C TYR A 242 33.35 21.20 -14.09
N ASN A 243 34.17 20.19 -14.37
CA ASN A 243 35.18 20.26 -15.44
C ASN A 243 34.55 20.47 -16.82
N ALA A 244 33.40 19.85 -17.07
CA ALA A 244 32.68 20.00 -18.33
C ALA A 244 32.12 21.40 -18.56
N PHE A 245 31.60 22.03 -17.50
CA PHE A 245 31.02 23.37 -17.54
C PHE A 245 31.99 24.46 -17.10
N LYS A 246 33.25 24.12 -16.81
CA LYS A 246 34.25 25.03 -16.24
C LYS A 246 34.34 26.37 -16.98
N PRO A 247 34.42 26.44 -18.32
CA PRO A 247 34.48 27.72 -19.02
C PRO A 247 33.23 28.60 -18.89
N LEU A 248 32.11 28.06 -18.40
CA LEU A 248 30.89 28.81 -18.11
C LEU A 248 30.79 29.27 -16.66
N ILE A 249 31.47 28.59 -15.71
CA ILE A 249 31.22 28.74 -14.27
C ILE A 249 32.46 29.09 -13.44
N GLU A 250 33.68 29.04 -14.01
CA GLU A 250 34.92 29.19 -13.23
C GLU A 250 35.05 30.53 -12.51
N ASP A 251 34.50 31.60 -13.08
CA ASP A 251 34.45 32.93 -12.45
C ASP A 251 33.41 33.02 -11.33
N GLU A 252 32.45 32.09 -11.29
CA GLU A 252 31.25 32.17 -10.44
C GLU A 252 31.21 31.12 -9.32
N ILE A 253 31.92 29.99 -9.47
CA ILE A 253 31.89 28.85 -8.55
C ILE A 253 33.28 28.21 -8.47
N PRO A 254 33.89 28.10 -7.28
CA PRO A 254 35.17 27.42 -7.13
C PRO A 254 35.02 25.89 -7.15
N GLU A 255 36.02 25.19 -7.71
CA GLU A 255 36.07 23.71 -7.77
C GLU A 255 35.98 23.06 -6.38
N SER A 256 36.52 23.73 -5.35
CA SER A 256 36.57 23.26 -3.97
C SER A 256 35.18 22.98 -3.37
N ASP A 257 34.12 23.60 -3.88
CA ASP A 257 32.74 23.36 -3.43
C ASP A 257 32.29 21.93 -3.72
N PHE A 258 32.74 21.37 -4.84
CA PHE A 258 32.39 20.01 -5.25
C PHE A 258 33.34 18.97 -4.64
N GLU A 259 34.59 19.35 -4.34
CA GLU A 259 35.54 18.49 -3.61
C GLU A 259 35.14 18.29 -2.14
N ALA A 260 34.49 19.28 -1.53
CA ALA A 260 34.06 19.26 -0.13
C ALA A 260 33.08 18.12 0.20
N LEU A 261 32.32 17.60 -0.79
CA LEU A 261 31.34 16.54 -0.55
C LEU A 261 32.02 15.26 -0.02
N THR A 262 33.00 14.73 -0.76
CA THR A 262 33.63 13.45 -0.40
C THR A 262 34.39 13.58 0.93
N SER A 263 35.09 14.70 1.15
CA SER A 263 35.83 14.91 2.40
C SER A 263 34.91 15.03 3.61
N LYS A 264 33.77 15.74 3.49
CA LYS A 264 32.82 15.97 4.59
C LYS A 264 31.96 14.74 4.92
N TYR A 265 31.61 13.92 3.93
CA TYR A 265 30.61 12.84 4.09
C TYR A 265 31.15 11.41 3.87
N SER A 266 32.46 11.22 3.71
CA SER A 266 33.09 9.88 3.59
C SER A 266 32.81 8.93 4.77
N PHE A 267 32.45 9.46 5.94
CA PHE A 267 32.06 8.65 7.11
C PHE A 267 30.81 7.79 6.84
N LEU A 268 29.93 8.19 5.91
CA LEU A 268 28.75 7.42 5.51
C LEU A 268 29.12 6.10 4.79
N GLU A 269 30.27 6.07 4.11
CA GLU A 269 30.77 4.89 3.39
C GLU A 269 31.73 4.03 4.22
N SER A 270 32.21 4.57 5.34
CA SER A 270 33.21 3.92 6.20
C SER A 270 32.62 3.59 7.57
N ALA A 271 32.72 4.50 8.52
CA ALA A 271 32.20 4.31 9.87
C ALA A 271 31.62 5.62 10.41
N LEU A 272 30.49 5.52 11.09
CA LEU A 272 29.88 6.64 11.81
C LEU A 272 30.78 7.04 12.98
N GLN A 273 30.83 8.34 13.25
CA GLN A 273 31.73 8.94 14.23
C GLN A 273 30.99 9.48 15.45
N SER A 274 29.66 9.70 15.38
CA SER A 274 28.87 10.21 16.50
C SER A 274 27.45 9.63 16.57
N PRO A 275 26.86 9.55 17.77
CA PRO A 275 25.47 9.08 17.96
C PRO A 275 24.46 9.88 17.13
N THR A 276 24.72 11.16 16.97
CA THR A 276 23.90 12.07 16.18
C THR A 276 23.94 11.76 14.69
N GLN A 277 25.11 11.39 14.15
CA GLN A 277 25.19 10.92 12.76
C GLN A 277 24.34 9.66 12.56
N ALA A 278 24.34 8.74 13.54
CA ALA A 278 23.52 7.54 13.49
C ALA A 278 22.01 7.84 13.54
N LEU A 279 21.59 8.78 14.39
CA LEU A 279 20.18 9.16 14.53
C LEU A 279 19.60 9.78 13.26
N TYR A 280 20.37 10.61 12.55
CA TYR A 280 19.92 11.35 11.37
C TYR A 280 20.29 10.70 10.04
N LEU A 281 20.57 9.38 10.02
CA LEU A 281 20.93 8.63 8.82
C LEU A 281 19.91 8.75 7.69
N GLN A 282 18.62 8.83 8.00
CA GLN A 282 17.59 9.03 6.96
C GLN A 282 17.76 10.37 6.22
N TYR A 283 18.15 11.45 6.91
CA TYR A 283 18.36 12.74 6.26
C TYR A 283 19.64 12.79 5.44
N PHE A 284 20.65 11.97 5.78
CA PHE A 284 21.81 11.77 4.91
C PHE A 284 21.44 10.99 3.64
N TYR A 285 20.56 9.99 3.77
CA TYR A 285 20.00 9.27 2.63
C TYR A 285 19.22 10.22 1.70
N ASP A 286 18.35 11.05 2.27
CA ASP A 286 17.58 12.05 1.51
C ASP A 286 18.48 13.10 0.88
N PHE A 287 19.51 13.57 1.58
CA PHE A 287 20.51 14.49 1.02
C PHE A 287 21.25 13.91 -0.19
N CYS A 288 21.65 12.64 -0.14
CA CYS A 288 22.25 11.97 -1.29
C CYS A 288 21.26 11.90 -2.46
N ASN A 289 19.99 11.60 -2.18
CA ASN A 289 18.94 11.58 -3.18
C ASN A 289 18.73 12.97 -3.80
N ASP A 290 18.68 14.04 -3.01
CA ASP A 290 18.53 15.41 -3.50
C ASP A 290 19.69 15.83 -4.40
N LEU A 291 20.94 15.47 -4.07
CA LEU A 291 22.09 15.74 -4.95
C LEU A 291 22.01 14.98 -6.27
N ILE A 292 21.53 13.73 -6.25
CA ILE A 292 21.32 12.93 -7.46
C ILE A 292 20.24 13.57 -8.33
N GLU A 293 19.11 13.96 -7.75
CA GLU A 293 18.03 14.64 -8.47
C GLU A 293 18.48 16.00 -9.02
N ALA A 294 19.27 16.75 -8.23
CA ALA A 294 19.82 18.04 -8.67
C ALA A 294 20.79 17.88 -9.87
N TYR A 295 21.62 16.84 -9.82
CA TYR A 295 22.53 16.48 -10.90
C TYR A 295 21.79 16.00 -12.15
N ASN A 296 20.77 15.14 -11.99
CA ASN A 296 19.97 14.66 -13.12
C ASN A 296 19.19 15.81 -13.78
N GLU A 297 18.67 16.76 -13.00
CA GLU A 297 18.06 17.98 -13.53
C GLU A 297 19.06 18.83 -14.32
N LEU A 298 20.29 19.00 -13.82
CA LEU A 298 21.37 19.66 -14.56
C LEU A 298 21.66 18.96 -15.89
N LEU A 299 21.75 17.62 -15.91
CA LEU A 299 21.97 16.86 -17.14
C LEU A 299 20.85 17.11 -18.16
N ILE A 300 19.58 17.04 -17.74
CA ILE A 300 18.42 17.30 -18.60
C ILE A 300 18.52 18.69 -19.23
N LYS A 301 18.79 19.72 -18.42
CA LYS A 301 18.87 21.12 -18.88
C LYS A 301 20.10 21.42 -19.73
N SER A 302 21.22 20.73 -19.48
CA SER A 302 22.44 20.92 -20.26
C SER A 302 22.32 20.47 -21.72
N ASN A 303 21.43 19.52 -22.02
CA ASN A 303 21.14 19.13 -23.40
C ASN A 303 20.55 20.28 -24.21
N ASP A 304 19.83 21.20 -23.57
CA ASP A 304 19.26 22.37 -24.24
C ASP A 304 20.33 23.43 -24.61
N LEU A 305 21.56 23.27 -24.14
CA LEU A 305 22.67 24.21 -24.39
C LEU A 305 23.42 23.94 -25.71
N ILE A 306 23.02 22.93 -26.50
CA ILE A 306 23.62 22.67 -27.83
C ILE A 306 23.25 23.81 -28.78
N SER A 307 24.10 24.84 -28.83
CA SER A 307 24.06 25.92 -29.82
C SER A 307 25.48 26.38 -30.07
N VAL A 308 25.83 26.60 -31.33
CA VAL A 308 27.17 27.02 -31.73
C VAL A 308 27.22 28.55 -31.79
N CYS A 309 28.18 29.15 -31.09
CA CYS A 309 28.35 30.61 -31.05
C CYS A 309 28.79 31.20 -32.40
N CYS A 310 29.44 30.43 -33.27
CA CYS A 310 29.77 30.69 -34.68
C CYS A 310 30.47 29.43 -35.21
N PRO A 311 29.90 28.64 -36.14
CA PRO A 311 30.56 27.41 -36.58
C PRO A 311 31.85 27.76 -37.34
N PRO A 312 32.97 27.07 -37.10
CA PRO A 312 34.17 27.24 -37.91
C PRO A 312 33.82 27.00 -39.39
N PRO A 313 34.28 27.85 -40.33
CA PRO A 313 33.90 27.71 -41.74
C PRO A 313 34.37 26.37 -42.32
N ASN A 314 35.46 25.84 -41.77
CA ASN A 314 36.18 24.69 -42.30
C ASN A 314 35.62 23.32 -41.88
N THR A 315 34.58 23.28 -41.04
CA THR A 315 34.01 22.04 -40.51
C THR A 315 33.33 21.19 -41.59
N PHE A 316 32.33 21.75 -42.27
CA PHE A 316 31.68 21.13 -43.43
C PHE A 316 31.33 22.19 -44.50
N PRO A 317 32.33 22.84 -45.13
CA PRO A 317 32.13 24.07 -45.89
C PRO A 317 31.07 23.96 -46.99
N ARG A 318 31.05 22.83 -47.71
CA ARG A 318 30.19 22.63 -48.88
C ARG A 318 29.46 21.29 -48.88
N HIS A 319 29.34 20.62 -47.73
CA HIS A 319 28.65 19.33 -47.67
C HIS A 319 27.76 19.20 -46.43
N LEU A 320 26.75 18.33 -46.52
CA LEU A 320 25.93 17.88 -45.39
C LEU A 320 25.93 16.35 -45.37
N MET A 321 26.16 15.77 -44.21
CA MET A 321 25.97 14.33 -43.98
C MET A 321 24.54 14.08 -43.53
N LEU A 322 23.89 13.10 -44.14
CA LEU A 322 22.46 12.83 -43.94
C LEU A 322 22.20 11.59 -43.05
N GLY A 323 23.23 10.83 -42.71
CA GLY A 323 23.15 9.62 -41.87
C GLY A 323 23.65 8.34 -42.56
N SER A 324 23.81 7.28 -41.76
CA SER A 324 24.16 5.92 -42.20
C SER A 324 22.93 5.00 -42.16
N ARG A 325 22.95 3.91 -42.95
CA ARG A 325 22.08 2.75 -42.76
C ARG A 325 22.79 1.75 -41.86
N ASP A 326 22.79 2.01 -40.55
CA ASP A 326 23.17 0.99 -39.58
C ASP A 326 21.90 0.23 -39.17
N SER A 327 21.82 -1.03 -39.62
CA SER A 327 20.91 -2.12 -39.23
C SER A 327 19.76 -1.77 -38.26
N GLY A 328 18.65 -1.23 -38.78
CA GLY A 328 17.35 -1.22 -38.08
C GLY A 328 17.25 -0.38 -36.80
N ASP A 329 18.32 0.29 -36.38
CA ASP A 329 18.37 1.12 -35.18
C ASP A 329 18.43 2.60 -35.61
N SER A 330 17.31 3.30 -35.45
CA SER A 330 17.19 4.73 -35.78
C SER A 330 18.21 5.60 -35.05
N HIS A 331 18.76 5.13 -33.91
CA HIS A 331 19.76 5.85 -33.14
C HIS A 331 21.16 5.81 -33.78
N ALA A 332 21.55 4.71 -34.44
CA ALA A 332 22.85 4.61 -35.09
C ALA A 332 22.93 5.48 -36.37
N SER A 333 21.80 5.64 -37.07
CA SER A 333 21.69 6.51 -38.25
C SER A 333 21.97 7.99 -37.95
N MET A 334 21.68 8.45 -36.72
CA MET A 334 21.89 9.85 -36.30
C MET A 334 23.36 10.22 -36.09
N ARG A 335 24.26 9.24 -35.88
CA ARG A 335 25.69 9.50 -35.56
C ARG A 335 26.49 10.16 -36.69
N PHE A 336 26.04 10.00 -37.93
CA PHE A 336 26.69 10.60 -39.10
C PHE A 336 25.73 11.54 -39.84
N ARG A 337 24.83 12.19 -39.10
CA ARG A 337 23.95 13.22 -39.63
C ARG A 337 24.32 14.57 -39.04
N HIS A 338 24.48 15.58 -39.90
CA HIS A 338 24.61 16.96 -39.47
C HIS A 338 23.24 17.46 -39.01
N LEU A 339 22.94 17.29 -37.72
CA LEU A 339 21.74 17.84 -37.10
C LEU A 339 21.75 19.37 -37.21
N PHE A 340 20.56 19.98 -37.29
CA PHE A 340 20.48 21.43 -37.28
C PHE A 340 20.94 21.97 -35.92
N ILE A 341 21.93 22.85 -35.97
CA ILE A 341 22.43 23.60 -34.82
C ILE A 341 22.03 25.07 -35.03
N PRO A 342 21.08 25.59 -34.24
CA PRO A 342 20.68 26.99 -34.37
C PRO A 342 21.82 27.91 -33.93
N ALA A 343 21.90 29.08 -34.58
CA ALA A 343 22.82 30.13 -34.18
C ALA A 343 22.47 30.71 -32.80
N LEU A 344 23.50 31.21 -32.11
CA LEU A 344 23.37 31.89 -30.82
C LEU A 344 22.31 33.00 -30.84
N ALA A 345 22.31 33.83 -31.89
CA ALA A 345 21.37 34.96 -32.01
C ALA A 345 19.90 34.53 -32.17
N ALA A 346 19.65 33.30 -32.60
CA ALA A 346 18.30 32.76 -32.80
C ALA A 346 17.76 32.03 -31.55
N THR A 347 18.53 31.92 -30.47
CA THR A 347 18.15 31.21 -29.24
C THR A 347 18.28 32.10 -28.01
N PRO A 348 17.42 31.92 -26.97
CA PRO A 348 17.60 32.59 -25.69
C PRO A 348 18.74 31.93 -24.87
N LEU A 349 19.92 31.73 -25.48
CA LEU A 349 21.02 31.01 -24.84
C LEU A 349 21.47 31.69 -23.56
N HIS A 350 21.36 33.02 -23.46
CA HIS A 350 21.66 33.73 -22.22
C HIS A 350 20.86 33.16 -21.04
N ASN A 351 19.56 32.94 -21.22
CA ASN A 351 18.71 32.36 -20.16
C ASN A 351 19.08 30.90 -19.88
N ARG A 352 19.44 30.12 -20.91
CA ARG A 352 19.87 28.71 -20.74
C ARG A 352 21.21 28.61 -20.02
N LYS A 353 22.18 29.47 -20.37
CA LYS A 353 23.48 29.58 -19.70
C LYS A 353 23.28 29.95 -18.23
N LEU A 354 22.47 30.97 -17.95
CA LEU A 354 22.13 31.38 -16.59
C LEU A 354 21.44 30.25 -15.81
N GLU A 355 20.54 29.49 -16.44
CA GLU A 355 19.89 28.34 -15.82
C GLU A 355 20.92 27.29 -15.38
N ILE A 356 21.90 26.94 -16.23
CA ILE A 356 22.99 26.02 -15.87
C ILE A 356 23.85 26.55 -14.73
N ILE A 357 24.21 27.83 -14.75
CA ILE A 357 24.97 28.48 -13.68
C ILE A 357 24.20 28.41 -12.35
N LEU A 358 22.90 28.71 -12.36
CA LEU A 358 22.04 28.67 -11.18
C LEU A 358 21.90 27.24 -10.63
N LEU A 359 21.76 26.23 -11.49
CA LEU A 359 21.70 24.82 -11.08
C LEU A 359 23.01 24.34 -10.46
N MET A 360 24.16 24.71 -11.05
CA MET A 360 25.48 24.40 -10.48
C MET A 360 25.68 25.09 -9.12
N ARG A 361 25.29 26.36 -9.00
CA ARG A 361 25.29 27.09 -7.73
C ARG A 361 24.38 26.45 -6.69
N ARG A 362 23.19 25.99 -7.09
CA ARG A 362 22.26 25.27 -6.22
C ARG A 362 22.91 24.04 -5.62
N ILE A 363 23.58 23.21 -6.44
CA ILE A 363 24.26 22.00 -5.96
C ILE A 363 25.37 22.36 -4.95
N ALA A 364 26.22 23.34 -5.28
CA ALA A 364 27.26 23.82 -4.36
C ALA A 364 26.66 24.31 -3.04
N GLU A 365 25.59 25.10 -3.10
CA GLU A 365 24.92 25.62 -1.90
C GLU A 365 24.20 24.52 -1.11
N MET A 366 23.63 23.49 -1.74
CA MET A 366 23.08 22.32 -1.03
C MET A 366 24.17 21.63 -0.20
N ILE A 367 25.39 21.47 -0.74
CA ILE A 367 26.52 20.86 -0.01
C ILE A 367 26.95 21.71 1.20
N ARG A 368 26.99 23.04 1.02
CA ARG A 368 27.37 23.99 2.08
C ARG A 368 26.31 24.13 3.17
N SER A 369 25.05 24.26 2.77
CA SER A 369 23.92 24.56 3.63
C SER A 369 23.33 23.33 4.32
N PHE A 370 23.71 22.11 3.94
CA PHE A 370 23.27 20.90 4.63
C PHE A 370 23.75 20.88 6.10
N ILE A 371 22.78 20.78 7.00
CA ILE A 371 22.95 20.79 8.45
C ILE A 371 22.13 19.68 9.10
N ILE A 372 22.72 19.06 10.12
CA ILE A 372 22.02 18.22 11.10
C ILE A 372 22.26 18.80 12.49
N PRO A 373 21.36 18.61 13.47
CA PRO A 373 21.58 19.07 14.84
C PRO A 373 22.91 18.50 15.36
N ALA A 374 23.78 19.32 15.96
CA ALA A 374 25.07 18.84 16.45
C ALA A 374 24.89 18.08 17.78
N GLY A 375 25.49 16.90 17.88
CA GLY A 375 25.56 16.11 19.11
C GLY A 375 26.61 16.64 20.06
N THR A 376 26.23 16.76 21.34
CA THR A 376 27.02 17.03 22.56
C THR A 376 27.10 18.48 23.02
N ALA A 377 26.74 18.65 24.30
CA ALA A 377 26.45 19.86 25.03
C ALA A 377 27.65 20.76 25.37
N SER A 378 28.67 20.89 24.50
CA SER A 378 29.87 21.69 24.83
C SER A 378 30.41 22.61 23.73
N ALA A 379 29.70 22.79 22.61
CA ALA A 379 30.00 23.86 21.67
C ALA A 379 28.69 24.45 21.12
N ILE A 380 27.98 25.18 21.98
CA ILE A 380 26.77 25.92 21.59
C ILE A 380 27.22 27.10 20.75
N SER A 381 27.22 26.92 19.43
CA SER A 381 26.82 28.01 18.54
C SER A 381 25.29 28.17 18.67
N SER A 382 24.80 29.40 18.61
CA SER A 382 23.36 29.72 18.73
C SER A 382 22.47 28.94 17.77
N ASP A 383 23.03 28.51 16.63
CA ASP A 383 22.30 27.76 15.60
C ASP A 383 21.99 26.31 16.02
N ALA A 384 22.88 25.64 16.74
CA ALA A 384 22.70 24.24 17.16
C ALA A 384 21.59 24.07 18.21
N GLU A 385 21.40 25.08 19.07
CA GLU A 385 20.34 25.11 20.08
C GLU A 385 18.94 25.29 19.46
N SER A 386 18.87 25.97 18.30
CA SER A 386 17.62 26.15 17.53
C SER A 386 17.20 24.87 16.79
N LEU A 387 18.17 24.07 16.33
CA LEU A 387 17.95 22.83 15.57
C LEU A 387 17.34 21.69 16.40
N GLY A 388 17.70 21.57 17.68
CA GLY A 388 17.06 20.63 18.63
C GLY A 388 15.60 20.98 18.96
N LYS A 389 15.20 22.23 18.67
CA LYS A 389 13.82 22.75 18.84
C LYS A 389 13.04 22.78 17.53
N ALA A 390 13.52 22.16 16.45
CA ALA A 390 12.80 22.05 15.19
C ALA A 390 11.33 21.66 15.43
N GLU A 391 10.38 22.48 14.99
CA GLU A 391 8.96 22.20 15.13
C GLU A 391 8.54 21.11 14.15
N ILE A 392 7.59 20.26 14.51
CA ILE A 392 7.07 19.29 13.55
C ILE A 392 6.24 20.07 12.53
N ARG A 393 6.68 20.08 11.26
CA ARG A 393 5.99 20.80 10.17
C ARG A 393 5.62 19.84 9.05
N ILE A 394 4.51 20.18 8.38
CA ILE A 394 4.06 19.50 7.17
C ILE A 394 4.09 20.51 6.02
N THR A 395 4.87 20.21 4.99
CA THR A 395 5.03 21.08 3.82
C THR A 395 4.44 20.38 2.59
N PRO A 396 3.46 20.96 1.89
CA PRO A 396 2.98 20.42 0.61
C PRO A 396 4.12 20.28 -0.38
N ASP A 397 4.11 19.23 -1.18
CA ASP A 397 5.19 18.92 -2.13
C ASP A 397 4.63 18.32 -3.42
N ARG A 398 5.42 18.44 -4.48
CA ARG A 398 5.15 17.79 -5.77
C ARG A 398 5.53 16.31 -5.71
N SER A 399 5.14 15.56 -6.74
CA SER A 399 5.53 14.15 -6.87
C SER A 399 7.06 14.04 -7.03
N ASN A 400 7.66 12.97 -6.53
CA ASN A 400 9.07 12.64 -6.79
C ASN A 400 9.38 12.32 -8.27
N ALA A 401 8.36 12.30 -9.14
CA ALA A 401 8.55 12.22 -10.60
C ALA A 401 8.85 13.58 -11.25
N GLU A 402 8.62 14.68 -10.52
CA GLU A 402 8.90 16.04 -10.99
C GLU A 402 10.36 16.42 -10.72
N LEU A 403 10.86 17.43 -11.43
CA LEU A 403 12.20 17.99 -11.23
C LEU A 403 12.36 18.54 -9.79
N LEU A 404 13.58 18.48 -9.25
CA LEU A 404 13.87 18.96 -7.89
C LEU A 404 13.45 20.43 -7.70
N SER A 405 13.65 21.28 -8.70
CA SER A 405 13.23 22.69 -8.68
C SER A 405 11.74 22.92 -8.41
N GLU A 406 10.88 21.94 -8.71
CA GLU A 406 9.42 22.03 -8.50
C GLU A 406 8.98 21.51 -7.12
N ARG A 407 9.90 20.87 -6.40
CA ARG A 407 9.64 20.29 -5.08
C ARG A 407 9.92 21.29 -3.95
N SER A 408 9.44 20.98 -2.76
CA SER A 408 9.63 21.83 -1.57
C SER A 408 11.01 21.65 -0.95
N ILE A 409 11.61 22.75 -0.47
CA ILE A 409 12.96 22.73 0.11
C ILE A 409 12.96 22.01 1.47
N PRO A 410 13.76 20.93 1.64
CA PRO A 410 13.82 20.15 2.88
C PRO A 410 14.33 20.93 4.10
N TRP A 411 13.97 20.44 5.29
CA TRP A 411 14.36 21.01 6.59
C TRP A 411 15.86 21.14 6.83
N TYR A 412 16.64 20.18 6.34
CA TYR A 412 18.08 20.07 6.63
C TYR A 412 18.96 21.04 5.84
N TYR A 413 18.39 21.98 5.08
CA TYR A 413 19.15 23.06 4.45
C TYR A 413 18.98 24.39 5.19
N ARG A 414 20.10 25.06 5.49
CA ARG A 414 20.09 26.42 6.06
C ARG A 414 19.64 27.44 5.00
N MET A 415 18.71 28.35 5.35
CA MET A 415 18.29 29.42 4.44
C MET A 415 19.09 30.71 4.60
N LYS A 416 19.71 30.93 5.76
CA LYS A 416 20.59 32.08 6.02
C LYS A 416 22.02 31.82 5.51
N SER A 417 22.33 32.33 4.32
CA SER A 417 23.68 32.42 3.77
C SER A 417 23.81 33.65 2.85
N ASP A 418 25.03 33.98 2.41
CA ASP A 418 25.27 35.08 1.46
C ASP A 418 24.52 34.86 0.13
N SER A 419 24.30 33.60 -0.25
CA SER A 419 23.52 33.17 -1.41
C SER A 419 22.46 32.15 -0.97
N PRO A 420 21.33 32.61 -0.40
CA PRO A 420 20.39 31.74 0.28
C PRO A 420 19.77 30.72 -0.69
N LEU A 421 19.69 29.46 -0.28
CA LEU A 421 19.32 28.35 -1.16
C LEU A 421 17.96 28.54 -1.86
N TYR A 422 16.99 29.21 -1.22
CA TYR A 422 15.70 29.50 -1.84
C TYR A 422 15.81 30.36 -3.12
N ARG A 423 16.87 31.16 -3.28
CA ARG A 423 17.19 31.92 -4.50
C ARG A 423 17.85 31.10 -5.59
N LEU A 424 18.27 29.89 -5.28
CA LEU A 424 18.93 28.99 -6.23
C LEU A 424 18.08 27.75 -6.53
N TRP A 425 17.05 27.49 -5.72
CA TRP A 425 16.26 26.26 -5.78
C TRP A 425 15.58 26.02 -7.12
N ASN A 426 14.93 27.05 -7.68
CA ASN A 426 14.24 27.01 -8.97
C ASN A 426 14.74 28.15 -9.87
N PRO A 427 15.58 27.86 -10.88
CA PRO A 427 16.15 28.89 -11.76
C PRO A 427 15.09 29.76 -12.44
N GLY A 428 13.98 29.15 -12.87
CA GLY A 428 12.88 29.87 -13.54
C GLY A 428 12.18 30.87 -12.63
N LYS A 429 12.02 30.58 -11.33
CA LYS A 429 11.52 31.56 -10.35
C LYS A 429 12.56 32.63 -10.04
N THR A 430 13.84 32.27 -9.93
CA THR A 430 14.93 33.23 -9.68
C THR A 430 15.04 34.27 -10.78
N MET A 431 15.03 33.85 -12.05
CA MET A 431 15.09 34.75 -13.20
C MET A 431 13.87 35.69 -13.31
N ARG A 432 12.75 35.34 -12.66
CA ARG A 432 11.52 36.16 -12.60
C ARG A 432 11.37 36.91 -11.28
N GLU A 433 12.43 36.95 -10.45
CA GLU A 433 12.44 37.59 -9.13
C GLU A 433 11.39 37.02 -8.15
N LYS A 434 10.98 35.77 -8.37
CA LYS A 434 9.96 35.04 -7.60
C LYS A 434 10.55 33.91 -6.75
N ALA A 435 11.85 33.97 -6.46
CA ALA A 435 12.53 32.96 -5.65
C ALA A 435 11.90 32.75 -4.27
N HIS A 436 11.37 33.82 -3.66
CA HIS A 436 10.68 33.76 -2.37
C HIS A 436 9.33 33.00 -2.44
N GLU A 437 8.85 32.64 -3.65
CA GLU A 437 7.67 31.78 -3.86
C GLU A 437 8.01 30.27 -3.84
N ASN A 438 9.24 29.89 -3.46
CA ASN A 438 9.61 28.49 -3.25
C ASN A 438 9.03 27.97 -1.93
N LEU A 439 8.30 26.86 -1.97
CA LEU A 439 7.84 26.21 -0.75
C LEU A 439 9.02 25.53 -0.06
N GLY A 440 9.04 25.55 1.26
CA GLY A 440 10.08 24.87 2.02
C GLY A 440 9.76 24.85 3.50
N TYR A 441 10.39 23.95 4.25
CA TYR A 441 10.17 23.86 5.69
C TYR A 441 10.50 25.18 6.41
N ARG A 442 11.62 25.80 6.02
CA ARG A 442 12.18 27.02 6.64
C ARG A 442 11.76 28.29 5.91
N SER A 443 10.54 28.32 5.36
CA SER A 443 10.02 29.50 4.67
C SER A 443 9.86 30.72 5.58
N ASP A 444 9.84 30.52 6.90
CA ASP A 444 9.89 31.57 7.92
C ASP A 444 11.25 32.28 8.01
N GLU A 445 12.31 31.72 7.41
CA GLU A 445 13.62 32.37 7.31
C GLU A 445 13.78 33.22 6.03
N TYR A 446 12.75 33.32 5.20
CA TYR A 446 12.77 34.09 3.94
C TYR A 446 12.57 35.59 4.23
N PRO A 447 12.79 36.50 3.24
CA PRO A 447 12.54 37.93 3.39
C PRO A 447 11.09 38.25 3.77
N GLU A 448 10.85 39.44 4.35
CA GLU A 448 9.52 39.86 4.80
C GLU A 448 8.47 39.94 3.68
N GLU A 449 8.89 40.11 2.41
CA GLU A 449 7.98 40.14 1.25
C GLU A 449 7.46 38.75 0.84
N THR A 450 7.81 37.69 1.57
CA THR A 450 7.40 36.31 1.27
C THR A 450 5.88 36.17 1.38
N PRO A 451 5.19 35.70 0.33
CA PRO A 451 3.74 35.51 0.33
C PRO A 451 3.26 34.56 1.43
N GLU A 452 2.07 34.83 1.96
CA GLU A 452 1.47 34.03 3.04
C GLU A 452 1.27 32.56 2.65
N PHE A 453 1.02 32.27 1.37
CA PHE A 453 0.90 30.89 0.86
C PHE A 453 2.20 30.08 0.92
N VAL A 454 3.34 30.73 1.13
CA VAL A 454 4.65 30.08 1.30
C VAL A 454 4.98 29.87 2.77
N VAL A 455 4.61 30.83 3.62
CA VAL A 455 4.83 30.77 5.08
C VAL A 455 3.84 29.81 5.75
N THR A 456 2.59 29.79 5.28
CA THR A 456 1.50 28.96 5.83
C THR A 456 0.79 28.13 4.76
N PRO A 457 1.53 27.26 4.02
CA PRO A 457 1.03 26.64 2.80
C PRO A 457 -0.20 25.74 2.99
N LEU A 458 -0.38 25.17 4.17
CA LEU A 458 -1.53 24.32 4.50
C LEU A 458 -2.87 25.06 4.55
N ALA A 459 -2.86 26.40 4.64
CA ALA A 459 -4.06 27.23 4.62
C ALA A 459 -4.58 27.52 3.19
N PHE A 460 -3.83 27.15 2.15
CA PHE A 460 -4.11 27.49 0.75
C PHE A 460 -4.44 26.23 -0.08
N ASN A 461 -4.60 26.39 -1.41
CA ASN A 461 -4.99 25.29 -2.29
C ASN A 461 -3.95 24.16 -2.30
N LEU A 462 -4.35 22.98 -1.83
CA LEU A 462 -3.51 21.78 -1.77
C LEU A 462 -3.62 20.87 -3.00
N GLU A 463 -4.57 21.12 -3.91
CA GLU A 463 -4.79 20.29 -5.12
C GLU A 463 -3.53 20.11 -5.99
N PRO A 464 -2.65 21.11 -6.18
CA PRO A 464 -1.42 20.93 -6.95
C PRO A 464 -0.38 20.00 -6.30
N TYR A 465 -0.56 19.64 -5.02
CA TYR A 465 0.44 18.98 -4.19
C TYR A 465 -0.04 17.60 -3.73
N PRO A 466 0.26 16.53 -4.50
CA PRO A 466 -0.18 15.16 -4.18
C PRO A 466 0.61 14.53 -3.02
N PHE A 467 1.59 15.23 -2.46
CA PHE A 467 2.47 14.75 -1.41
C PHE A 467 2.61 15.76 -0.28
N PHE A 468 2.79 15.27 0.94
CA PHE A 468 3.05 16.06 2.14
C PHE A 468 4.38 15.61 2.74
N ARG A 469 5.40 16.48 2.70
CA ARG A 469 6.64 16.27 3.45
C ARG A 469 6.35 16.45 4.93
N VAL A 470 6.79 15.50 5.74
CA VAL A 470 6.63 15.54 7.20
C VAL A 470 8.03 15.48 7.78
N GLU A 471 8.45 16.57 8.43
CA GLU A 471 9.85 16.74 8.85
C GLU A 471 9.93 17.33 10.27
N GLY A 472 11.12 17.23 10.87
CA GLY A 472 11.37 17.73 12.22
C GLY A 472 10.91 16.79 13.34
N HIS A 473 10.49 15.56 13.04
CA HIS A 473 10.02 14.57 14.02
C HIS A 473 11.10 13.61 14.55
N ILE A 474 12.19 13.39 13.80
CA ILE A 474 13.26 12.45 14.19
C ILE A 474 13.94 12.88 15.48
N GLY A 475 14.18 11.91 16.36
CA GLY A 475 14.79 12.12 17.67
C GLY A 475 13.87 12.72 18.72
N LYS A 476 12.60 12.98 18.41
CA LYS A 476 11.61 13.48 19.37
C LYS A 476 10.80 12.34 19.98
N PRO A 477 10.28 12.52 21.23
CA PRO A 477 9.40 11.55 21.86
C PRO A 477 8.19 11.24 20.97
N TYR A 478 7.95 9.96 20.66
CA TYR A 478 6.98 9.59 19.64
C TYR A 478 5.54 10.02 20.01
N GLN A 479 5.20 10.03 21.31
CA GLN A 479 3.89 10.49 21.79
C GLN A 479 3.64 11.95 21.45
N ASN A 480 4.65 12.81 21.63
CA ASN A 480 4.58 14.22 21.27
C ASN A 480 4.45 14.39 19.76
N VAL A 481 5.16 13.55 18.98
CA VAL A 481 5.07 13.55 17.52
C VAL A 481 3.66 13.18 17.05
N ILE A 482 3.08 12.09 17.55
CA ILE A 482 1.71 11.67 17.21
C ILE A 482 0.72 12.78 17.55
N GLN A 483 0.84 13.39 18.73
CA GLN A 483 -0.05 14.46 19.17
C GLN A 483 0.04 15.67 18.23
N ALA A 484 1.25 16.11 17.88
CA ALA A 484 1.48 17.23 16.98
C ALA A 484 0.94 16.94 15.57
N LEU A 485 1.27 15.79 14.99
CA LEU A 485 0.79 15.40 13.65
C LEU A 485 -0.73 15.23 13.61
N THR A 486 -1.33 14.65 14.65
CA THR A 486 -2.80 14.51 14.75
C THR A 486 -3.47 15.87 14.82
N ARG A 487 -2.87 16.83 15.55
CA ARG A 487 -3.35 18.21 15.62
C ARG A 487 -3.26 18.92 14.27
N ILE A 488 -2.11 18.86 13.59
CA ILE A 488 -1.93 19.50 12.27
C ILE A 488 -2.87 18.87 11.24
N ARG A 489 -2.93 17.53 11.18
CA ARG A 489 -3.83 16.78 10.29
C ARG A 489 -5.29 17.19 10.48
N SER A 490 -5.75 17.30 11.73
CA SER A 490 -7.15 17.64 12.04
C SER A 490 -7.46 19.11 11.74
N ALA A 491 -6.54 20.02 12.05
CA ALA A 491 -6.69 21.45 11.81
C ALA A 491 -6.81 21.78 10.31
N TYR A 492 -5.96 21.16 9.48
CA TYR A 492 -5.92 21.40 8.03
C TYR A 492 -6.65 20.32 7.21
N ARG A 493 -7.33 19.38 7.86
CA ARG A 493 -8.10 18.28 7.23
C ARG A 493 -7.27 17.45 6.23
N LEU A 494 -6.02 17.17 6.58
CA LEU A 494 -5.10 16.46 5.70
C LEU A 494 -5.48 14.98 5.55
N ALA A 495 -5.42 14.52 4.31
CA ALA A 495 -6.02 13.26 3.88
C ALA A 495 -5.02 12.08 3.92
N PHE A 496 -4.33 11.82 5.03
CA PHE A 496 -3.44 10.65 5.21
C PHE A 496 -3.62 10.02 6.59
N ASP A 497 -3.20 8.77 6.81
CA ASP A 497 -3.22 8.13 8.12
C ASP A 497 -1.84 8.06 8.79
N ILE A 498 -1.80 7.93 10.13
CA ILE A 498 -0.56 7.85 10.91
C ILE A 498 -0.53 6.50 11.63
N VAL A 499 0.52 5.71 11.43
CA VAL A 499 0.76 4.42 12.12
C VAL A 499 2.09 4.51 12.87
N VAL A 500 2.17 3.90 14.04
CA VAL A 500 3.38 3.91 14.87
C VAL A 500 3.79 2.48 15.17
N LEU A 501 4.98 2.11 14.71
CA LEU A 501 5.55 0.78 14.86
C LEU A 501 6.69 0.81 15.86
N HIS A 502 6.80 -0.25 16.64
CA HIS A 502 7.93 -0.46 17.53
C HIS A 502 8.95 -1.38 16.87
N ALA A 503 10.21 -0.96 16.85
CA ALA A 503 11.30 -1.80 16.39
C ALA A 503 11.69 -2.80 17.50
N GLY A 504 11.46 -4.10 17.27
CA GLY A 504 11.71 -5.23 18.17
C GLY A 504 10.45 -5.82 18.83
N LYS A 505 10.60 -7.00 19.47
CA LYS A 505 9.49 -7.73 20.13
C LYS A 505 8.91 -7.01 21.34
N ASN A 506 7.72 -6.41 21.16
CA ASN A 506 6.98 -5.79 22.24
C ASN A 506 6.10 -6.84 22.96
N ASN A 507 6.34 -7.07 24.26
CA ASN A 507 5.51 -7.97 25.09
C ASN A 507 4.34 -7.22 25.76
N ALA A 508 4.08 -5.97 25.38
CA ALA A 508 3.00 -5.17 25.95
C ALA A 508 1.65 -5.61 25.36
N THR A 509 0.64 -5.74 26.23
CA THR A 509 -0.74 -6.00 25.83
C THR A 509 -1.27 -4.79 25.04
N PRO A 510 -1.80 -4.97 23.82
CA PRO A 510 -2.33 -3.85 23.03
C PRO A 510 -3.47 -3.16 23.77
N GLY A 511 -3.31 -1.88 24.10
CA GLY A 511 -4.41 -1.05 24.59
C GLY A 511 -5.38 -0.67 23.46
N GLU A 512 -6.63 -0.35 23.79
CA GLU A 512 -7.73 -0.07 22.84
C GLU A 512 -7.49 1.09 21.85
N ASN A 513 -6.41 1.87 22.01
CA ASN A 513 -6.02 2.97 21.12
C ASN A 513 -4.66 2.75 20.43
N GLU A 514 -4.01 1.61 20.66
CA GLU A 514 -2.62 1.42 20.29
C GLU A 514 -2.49 0.70 18.94
N ARG A 515 -2.25 1.49 17.88
CA ARG A 515 -1.74 1.04 16.57
C ARG A 515 -0.30 0.50 16.66
N HIS A 516 0.10 -0.07 17.81
CA HIS A 516 1.45 -0.52 18.10
C HIS A 516 1.65 -1.98 17.65
N ALA A 517 1.68 -2.19 16.33
CA ALA A 517 2.20 -3.45 15.81
C ALA A 517 3.73 -3.48 15.93
N ASN A 518 4.31 -4.67 16.14
CA ASN A 518 5.72 -4.87 15.88
C ASN A 518 5.97 -4.58 14.39
N ILE A 519 7.09 -3.91 14.07
CA ILE A 519 7.47 -3.69 12.67
C ILE A 519 7.55 -5.01 11.89
N GLU A 520 7.93 -6.12 12.53
CA GLU A 520 8.00 -7.46 11.93
C GLU A 520 6.65 -7.89 11.33
N ASP A 521 5.59 -7.97 12.16
CA ASP A 521 4.25 -8.38 11.72
C ASP A 521 3.66 -7.42 10.67
N PHE A 522 4.04 -6.14 10.78
CA PHE A 522 3.61 -5.12 9.84
C PHE A 522 4.22 -5.31 8.45
N LEU A 523 5.50 -5.72 8.37
CA LEU A 523 6.19 -5.98 7.11
C LEU A 523 5.61 -7.19 6.38
N ASP A 524 5.17 -8.23 7.11
CA ASP A 524 4.52 -9.40 6.52
C ASP A 524 3.20 -9.02 5.81
N SER A 525 2.44 -8.10 6.41
CA SER A 525 1.17 -7.62 5.84
C SER A 525 1.36 -6.50 4.81
N HIS A 526 2.45 -5.73 4.90
CA HIS A 526 2.71 -4.53 4.08
C HIS A 526 4.14 -4.48 3.55
N PRO A 527 4.57 -5.43 2.68
CA PRO A 527 5.95 -5.52 2.19
C PRO A 527 6.38 -4.33 1.30
N GLY A 528 5.42 -3.52 0.85
CA GLY A 528 5.65 -2.34 0.00
C GLY A 528 6.06 -1.06 0.74
N ILE A 529 6.33 -1.12 2.05
CA ILE A 529 6.76 0.03 2.84
C ILE A 529 8.09 0.61 2.30
N THR A 530 8.17 1.92 2.17
CA THR A 530 9.37 2.60 1.64
C THR A 530 9.56 3.97 2.28
N HIS A 531 10.77 4.54 2.22
CA HIS A 531 11.06 5.88 2.76
C HIS A 531 10.97 6.96 1.67
N ARG A 532 10.28 8.09 1.96
CA ARG A 532 10.16 9.27 1.08
C ARG A 532 10.01 10.60 1.85
N SER A 533 10.47 10.68 3.09
CA SER A 533 10.42 11.90 3.92
C SER A 533 9.02 12.53 4.07
N GLY A 534 7.96 11.70 4.08
CA GLY A 534 6.58 12.19 4.07
C GLY A 534 5.55 11.15 3.62
N VAL A 535 4.40 11.62 3.17
CA VAL A 535 3.25 10.77 2.80
C VAL A 535 2.45 11.36 1.64
N SER A 536 1.96 10.50 0.74
CA SER A 536 1.04 10.92 -0.32
C SER A 536 -0.34 11.26 0.23
N VAL A 537 -1.09 12.08 -0.50
CA VAL A 537 -2.53 12.18 -0.30
C VAL A 537 -3.14 10.78 -0.39
N ASN A 538 -3.99 10.44 0.58
CA ASN A 538 -4.58 9.11 0.79
C ASN A 538 -3.57 7.97 1.10
N GLY A 539 -2.35 8.30 1.48
CA GLY A 539 -1.37 7.33 1.98
C GLY A 539 -1.43 7.11 3.49
N THR A 540 -0.52 6.28 3.98
CA THR A 540 -0.24 6.07 5.41
C THR A 540 1.20 6.49 5.72
N PHE A 541 1.37 7.39 6.68
CA PHE A 541 2.64 7.77 7.25
C PHE A 541 2.96 6.85 8.43
N VAL A 542 4.10 6.17 8.36
CA VAL A 542 4.51 5.14 9.31
C VAL A 542 5.71 5.65 10.10
N LEU A 543 5.56 5.79 11.41
CA LEU A 543 6.62 6.17 12.32
C LEU A 543 7.21 4.92 12.94
N VAL A 544 8.54 4.76 12.88
CA VAL A 544 9.24 3.68 13.58
C VAL A 544 9.93 4.24 14.81
N CYS A 545 9.58 3.65 15.95
CA CYS A 545 9.96 4.14 17.26
C CYS A 545 10.72 3.06 18.03
N GLN A 546 11.62 3.51 18.90
CA GLN A 546 12.23 2.67 19.92
C GLN A 546 11.36 2.70 21.18
N SER A 547 11.15 1.56 21.85
CA SER A 547 10.40 1.46 23.12
C SER A 547 11.17 0.69 24.20
N GLY A 548 10.90 0.99 25.47
CA GLY A 548 11.62 0.56 26.66
C GLY A 548 12.04 -0.93 26.73
N SER A 549 11.15 -1.90 26.45
CA SER A 549 11.51 -3.32 26.48
C SER A 549 12.47 -3.72 25.34
N ASN A 550 12.32 -3.10 24.17
CA ASN A 550 13.18 -3.33 23.00
C ASN A 550 14.52 -2.61 23.12
N ARG A 551 14.56 -1.46 23.80
CA ARG A 551 15.78 -0.70 24.11
C ARG A 551 16.76 -1.55 24.92
N ILE A 552 16.30 -2.25 25.96
CA ILE A 552 17.16 -3.10 26.79
C ILE A 552 17.79 -4.21 25.94
N ASN A 553 16.99 -4.92 25.11
CA ASN A 553 17.48 -5.97 24.22
C ASN A 553 18.43 -5.46 23.12
N ALA A 554 18.18 -4.27 22.59
CA ALA A 554 19.07 -3.64 21.61
C ALA A 554 20.40 -3.20 22.26
N LEU A 555 20.38 -2.70 23.50
CA LEU A 555 21.58 -2.30 24.23
C LEU A 555 22.47 -3.48 24.64
N THR A 556 21.88 -4.66 24.88
CA THR A 556 22.63 -5.88 25.22
C THR A 556 23.26 -6.57 24.02
N ASN A 557 22.64 -6.47 22.84
CA ASN A 557 23.04 -7.23 21.64
C ASN A 557 23.80 -6.39 20.59
N ASN A 558 23.90 -5.07 20.75
CA ASN A 558 24.59 -4.21 19.80
C ASN A 558 26.07 -4.04 20.15
N SER A 559 26.94 -4.53 19.26
CA SER A 559 28.39 -4.41 19.38
C SER A 559 28.94 -3.06 18.90
N ASP A 560 28.10 -2.22 18.27
CA ASP A 560 28.51 -0.93 17.73
C ASP A 560 28.34 0.19 18.78
N PRO A 561 29.44 0.80 19.26
CA PRO A 561 29.40 1.76 20.37
C PRO A 561 28.62 3.03 20.02
N VAL A 562 28.65 3.47 18.76
CA VAL A 562 27.97 4.70 18.32
C VAL A 562 26.46 4.53 18.39
N PHE A 563 25.96 3.40 17.88
CA PHE A 563 24.53 3.10 17.98
C PHE A 563 24.11 2.84 19.42
N LYS A 564 24.96 2.21 20.23
CA LYS A 564 24.64 1.98 21.66
C LYS A 564 24.43 3.29 22.41
N GLU A 565 25.36 4.23 22.27
CA GLU A 565 25.27 5.56 22.89
C GLU A 565 24.06 6.36 22.34
N MET A 566 23.76 6.24 21.05
CA MET A 566 22.55 6.84 20.45
C MET A 566 21.26 6.31 21.09
N LEU A 567 21.14 4.99 21.22
CA LEU A 567 19.98 4.34 21.85
C LEU A 567 19.86 4.67 23.35
N GLU A 568 20.97 5.05 24.01
CA GLU A 568 20.98 5.51 25.40
C GLU A 568 20.48 6.95 25.54
N THR A 569 20.87 7.83 24.61
CA THR A 569 20.62 9.29 24.70
C THR A 569 19.23 9.72 24.26
N VAL A 570 18.50 8.90 23.48
CA VAL A 570 17.21 9.28 22.89
C VAL A 570 16.10 8.24 23.16
N PRO A 571 15.64 8.08 24.42
CA PRO A 571 14.62 7.08 24.77
C PRO A 571 13.25 7.42 24.18
N ASP A 572 12.47 6.37 23.88
CA ASP A 572 11.06 6.47 23.48
C ASP A 572 10.78 7.49 22.35
N SER A 573 11.68 7.51 21.35
CA SER A 573 11.69 8.51 20.30
C SER A 573 11.56 7.90 18.91
N VAL A 574 11.16 8.74 17.96
CA VAL A 574 11.10 8.35 16.55
C VAL A 574 12.52 8.26 15.98
N ILE A 575 12.84 7.13 15.38
CA ILE A 575 14.16 6.86 14.79
C ILE A 575 14.14 6.85 13.26
N ALA A 576 12.99 6.58 12.65
CA ALA A 576 12.81 6.58 11.20
C ALA A 576 11.33 6.78 10.85
N ASP A 577 11.08 7.24 9.63
CA ASP A 577 9.74 7.26 9.03
C ASP A 577 9.69 6.54 7.68
N PHE A 578 8.49 6.09 7.34
CA PHE A 578 8.18 5.41 6.09
C PHE A 578 6.80 5.81 5.60
N TYR A 579 6.50 5.44 4.37
CA TYR A 579 5.21 5.68 3.74
C TYR A 579 4.67 4.42 3.06
N LEU A 580 3.34 4.34 3.01
CA LEU A 580 2.59 3.47 2.12
C LEU A 580 1.68 4.32 1.23
N PRO A 581 1.53 3.97 -0.06
CA PRO A 581 0.72 4.73 -1.01
C PRO A 581 -0.80 4.54 -0.82
N TYR A 582 -1.23 3.82 0.22
CA TYR A 582 -2.63 3.55 0.55
C TYR A 582 -2.89 3.72 2.04
N ARG A 583 -4.16 3.92 2.40
CA ARG A 583 -4.62 3.91 3.79
C ARG A 583 -4.74 2.49 4.30
N ILE A 584 -4.20 2.23 5.48
CA ILE A 584 -4.46 0.99 6.19
C ILE A 584 -5.87 1.10 6.78
N GLU A 585 -6.75 0.19 6.36
CA GLU A 585 -8.09 0.09 6.93
C GLU A 585 -7.97 -0.07 8.44
N LYS A 586 -8.68 0.77 9.19
CA LYS A 586 -8.80 0.57 10.63
C LYS A 586 -9.36 -0.85 10.80
N PRO A 587 -8.73 -1.77 11.55
CA PRO A 587 -9.47 -2.93 12.02
C PRO A 587 -10.72 -2.35 12.67
N GLU A 588 -11.91 -2.76 12.20
CA GLU A 588 -13.17 -2.30 12.74
C GLU A 588 -13.05 -2.28 14.25
N ILE A 589 -13.28 -1.10 14.85
CA ILE A 589 -13.25 -0.95 16.29
C ILE A 589 -14.19 -2.03 16.81
N LEU A 590 -13.67 -2.99 17.59
CA LEU A 590 -14.46 -4.12 18.12
C LEU A 590 -15.69 -3.62 18.91
N SER A 591 -15.74 -2.33 19.29
CA SER A 591 -16.87 -1.62 19.87
C SER A 591 -18.12 -1.51 18.96
N ASN A 592 -17.99 -1.76 17.65
CA ASN A 592 -19.12 -1.74 16.71
C ASN A 592 -19.69 -3.15 16.41
N LEU A 593 -19.16 -4.18 17.07
CA LEU A 593 -19.70 -5.53 16.95
C LEU A 593 -21.08 -5.62 17.61
N LEU A 594 -22.10 -5.88 16.81
CA LEU A 594 -23.44 -6.14 17.32
C LEU A 594 -23.48 -7.54 17.94
N VAL A 595 -23.95 -7.65 19.18
CA VAL A 595 -24.08 -8.91 19.91
C VAL A 595 -25.55 -9.32 19.97
N ARG A 596 -25.81 -10.58 19.60
CA ARG A 596 -27.11 -11.21 19.66
C ARG A 596 -27.21 -12.14 20.87
N GLU A 597 -28.28 -11.97 21.65
CA GLU A 597 -28.62 -12.80 22.81
C GLU A 597 -29.87 -13.64 22.54
N CYS A 598 -29.81 -14.95 22.81
CA CYS A 598 -30.90 -15.90 22.64
C CYS A 598 -31.16 -16.66 23.95
N SER A 599 -32.39 -16.59 24.51
CA SER A 599 -32.81 -17.43 25.64
C SER A 599 -33.51 -18.70 25.13
N LEU A 600 -32.96 -19.88 25.44
CA LEU A 600 -33.41 -21.19 24.97
C LEU A 600 -33.62 -22.15 26.14
N ASN A 601 -34.50 -23.13 26.00
CA ASN A 601 -34.67 -24.15 27.04
C ASN A 601 -33.43 -25.03 27.18
N TRP A 602 -33.07 -25.42 28.41
CA TRP A 602 -32.02 -26.42 28.63
C TRP A 602 -32.52 -27.86 28.35
N ILE A 603 -31.60 -28.75 27.95
CA ILE A 603 -31.90 -30.14 27.58
C ILE A 603 -32.46 -31.01 28.72
N ASP A 604 -32.10 -30.68 29.96
CA ASP A 604 -32.53 -31.40 31.16
C ASP A 604 -33.47 -30.54 32.02
N SER A 605 -34.53 -31.16 32.51
CA SER A 605 -35.50 -30.49 33.38
C SER A 605 -34.91 -30.16 34.77
N VAL A 606 -35.42 -29.08 35.39
CA VAL A 606 -35.12 -28.72 36.79
C VAL A 606 -35.25 -29.92 37.73
N ARG A 607 -36.32 -30.70 37.57
CA ARG A 607 -36.57 -31.91 38.38
C ARG A 607 -35.45 -32.94 38.24
N HIS A 608 -34.95 -33.12 37.02
CA HIS A 608 -33.88 -34.08 36.75
C HIS A 608 -32.56 -33.63 37.38
N LEU A 609 -32.17 -32.37 37.20
CA LEU A 609 -30.98 -31.79 37.84
C LEU A 609 -31.06 -31.84 39.37
N ASN A 610 -32.24 -31.55 39.94
CA ASN A 610 -32.51 -31.71 41.39
C ASN A 610 -32.25 -33.16 41.84
N ASN A 611 -32.84 -34.14 41.13
CA ASN A 611 -32.68 -35.56 41.45
C ASN A 611 -31.22 -36.02 41.38
N LEU A 612 -30.45 -35.56 40.39
CA LEU A 612 -29.03 -35.89 40.26
C LEU A 612 -28.20 -35.32 41.41
N SER A 613 -28.43 -34.05 41.75
CA SER A 613 -27.70 -33.37 42.83
C SER A 613 -27.99 -33.91 44.24
N LEU A 614 -29.14 -34.56 44.44
CA LEU A 614 -29.58 -35.11 45.74
C LEU A 614 -29.36 -36.62 45.86
N ARG A 615 -28.63 -37.26 44.93
CA ARG A 615 -28.40 -38.72 44.92
C ARG A 615 -27.79 -39.26 46.21
N GLN A 616 -26.97 -38.48 46.93
CA GLN A 616 -26.38 -38.89 48.21
C GLN A 616 -27.40 -39.13 49.33
N TYR A 617 -28.63 -38.61 49.20
CA TYR A 617 -29.71 -38.73 50.20
C TYR A 617 -30.84 -39.70 49.80
N ARG A 618 -30.74 -40.37 48.64
CA ARG A 618 -31.68 -41.42 48.22
C ARG A 618 -31.00 -42.79 48.29
N PRO A 619 -31.28 -43.63 49.30
CA PRO A 619 -30.89 -45.03 49.23
C PRO A 619 -31.78 -45.71 48.20
N VAL A 620 -31.13 -46.42 47.26
CA VAL A 620 -31.72 -47.20 46.16
C VAL A 620 -32.08 -46.38 44.90
N ALA A 621 -31.07 -46.16 44.05
CA ALA A 621 -31.29 -46.10 42.61
C ALA A 621 -30.85 -47.46 42.03
N THR A 622 -31.81 -48.17 41.45
CA THR A 622 -31.67 -49.49 40.79
C THR A 622 -30.51 -49.55 39.78
N ASP A 623 -29.81 -50.69 39.74
CA ASP A 623 -28.66 -51.07 38.89
C ASP A 623 -28.90 -51.09 37.37
N LYS A 624 -29.78 -50.23 36.83
CA LYS A 624 -30.18 -50.24 35.41
C LYS A 624 -29.67 -49.04 34.60
N ALA A 625 -28.50 -48.50 34.93
CA ALA A 625 -27.75 -47.67 33.99
C ALA A 625 -26.59 -48.51 33.42
N PRO A 626 -26.45 -48.64 32.08
CA PRO A 626 -25.38 -49.43 31.49
C PRO A 626 -24.07 -48.63 31.53
N ALA A 627 -23.41 -48.56 32.68
CA ALA A 627 -22.01 -48.19 32.72
C ALA A 627 -21.18 -49.47 32.56
N SER A 628 -20.37 -49.55 31.51
CA SER A 628 -19.58 -50.75 31.19
C SER A 628 -18.43 -51.02 32.17
N THR A 629 -18.10 -50.08 33.06
CA THR A 629 -17.00 -50.18 34.05
C THR A 629 -17.30 -49.42 35.35
N GLU A 630 -16.73 -49.86 36.47
CA GLU A 630 -16.85 -49.21 37.80
C GLU A 630 -16.36 -47.75 37.80
N LYS A 631 -15.35 -47.46 36.99
CA LYS A 631 -14.82 -46.11 36.78
C LYS A 631 -15.85 -45.16 36.17
N GLU A 632 -16.60 -45.61 35.16
CA GLU A 632 -17.64 -44.80 34.53
C GLU A 632 -18.85 -44.60 35.47
N ASN A 633 -19.18 -45.61 36.29
CA ASN A 633 -20.17 -45.46 37.35
C ASN A 633 -19.78 -44.38 38.38
N ASN A 634 -18.52 -44.37 38.83
CA ASN A 634 -18.03 -43.37 39.76
C ASN A 634 -18.00 -41.96 39.14
N ARG A 635 -17.63 -41.85 37.85
CA ARG A 635 -17.66 -40.61 37.08
C ARG A 635 -19.08 -40.02 37.02
N LEU A 636 -20.07 -40.82 36.66
CA LEU A 636 -21.50 -40.44 36.61
C LEU A 636 -22.16 -40.33 38.00
N LYS A 637 -21.49 -40.75 39.07
CA LYS A 637 -21.97 -40.58 40.45
C LYS A 637 -21.60 -39.20 40.99
N ASN A 638 -20.46 -38.66 40.57
CA ASN A 638 -19.89 -37.44 41.13
C ASN A 638 -20.10 -36.21 40.23
N ASN A 639 -20.20 -36.40 38.90
CA ASN A 639 -20.30 -35.31 37.93
C ASN A 639 -21.61 -35.40 37.13
N TYR A 640 -22.17 -34.24 36.77
CA TYR A 640 -23.13 -34.09 35.69
C TYR A 640 -22.36 -33.98 34.38
N ILE A 641 -22.70 -34.80 33.38
CA ILE A 641 -21.96 -34.83 32.11
C ILE A 641 -22.83 -34.47 30.92
N VAL A 642 -22.40 -33.43 30.21
CA VAL A 642 -22.95 -33.01 28.92
C VAL A 642 -21.94 -33.35 27.84
N ARG A 643 -22.34 -34.18 26.88
CA ARG A 643 -21.50 -34.52 25.74
C ARG A 643 -21.79 -33.58 24.58
N ILE A 644 -20.78 -32.87 24.10
CA ILE A 644 -20.82 -32.07 22.87
C ILE A 644 -20.41 -32.95 21.70
N TYR A 645 -21.35 -33.23 20.80
CA TYR A 645 -21.14 -34.06 19.62
C TYR A 645 -20.63 -33.26 18.41
N HIS A 646 -21.02 -32.00 18.33
CA HIS A 646 -20.65 -31.09 17.26
C HIS A 646 -20.65 -29.66 17.80
N TYR A 647 -19.69 -28.84 17.40
CA TYR A 647 -19.69 -27.43 17.72
C TYR A 647 -18.94 -26.66 16.64
N ASP A 648 -19.65 -25.89 15.83
CA ASP A 648 -19.06 -25.01 14.82
C ASP A 648 -19.67 -23.61 14.85
N ILE A 649 -18.85 -22.64 14.44
CA ILE A 649 -19.26 -21.26 14.17
C ILE A 649 -18.79 -20.92 12.76
N GLN A 650 -19.71 -20.51 11.89
CA GLN A 650 -19.46 -20.27 10.46
C GLN A 650 -18.72 -21.43 9.75
N GLY A 651 -18.99 -22.68 10.16
CA GLY A 651 -18.36 -23.87 9.59
C GLY A 651 -16.97 -24.21 10.14
N ILE A 652 -16.42 -23.41 11.06
CA ILE A 652 -15.17 -23.72 11.77
C ILE A 652 -15.51 -24.52 13.03
N SER A 653 -15.03 -25.76 13.09
CA SER A 653 -15.21 -26.64 14.25
C SER A 653 -14.36 -26.17 15.43
N LEU A 654 -15.01 -25.98 16.58
CA LEU A 654 -14.37 -25.67 17.86
C LEU A 654 -13.98 -26.93 18.65
N LEU A 655 -14.33 -28.12 18.15
CA LEU A 655 -13.89 -29.38 18.74
C LEU A 655 -12.43 -29.66 18.33
N PRO A 656 -11.56 -30.11 19.27
CA PRO A 656 -10.16 -30.43 18.97
C PRO A 656 -10.00 -31.66 18.07
N SER A 657 -11.05 -32.47 17.89
CA SER A 657 -11.09 -33.59 16.95
C SER A 657 -12.54 -33.89 16.55
N SER A 658 -12.76 -34.81 15.60
CA SER A 658 -14.11 -35.30 15.24
C SER A 658 -14.79 -36.14 16.33
N LYS A 659 -14.14 -36.34 17.48
CA LYS A 659 -14.71 -37.06 18.62
C LYS A 659 -15.51 -36.12 19.53
N PRO A 660 -16.61 -36.60 20.12
CA PRO A 660 -17.36 -35.83 21.10
C PRO A 660 -16.50 -35.45 22.32
N VAL A 661 -16.75 -34.26 22.88
CA VAL A 661 -16.12 -33.75 24.11
C VAL A 661 -17.11 -33.83 25.26
N ASP A 662 -16.69 -34.41 26.39
CA ASP A 662 -17.51 -34.49 27.60
C ASP A 662 -17.18 -33.32 28.54
N ILE A 663 -18.20 -32.55 28.91
CA ILE A 663 -18.10 -31.46 29.89
C ILE A 663 -18.58 -32.02 31.22
N GLU A 664 -17.68 -32.05 32.20
CA GLU A 664 -17.92 -32.62 33.52
C GLU A 664 -18.11 -31.53 34.56
N VAL A 665 -19.30 -31.46 35.15
CA VAL A 665 -19.65 -30.45 36.16
C VAL A 665 -19.90 -31.14 37.49
N PRO A 666 -19.22 -30.80 38.59
CA PRO A 666 -19.42 -31.45 39.88
C PRO A 666 -20.87 -31.39 40.36
N LEU A 667 -21.42 -32.50 40.87
CA LEU A 667 -22.78 -32.52 41.44
C LEU A 667 -22.86 -31.86 42.81
N ALA A 668 -21.78 -31.88 43.60
CA ALA A 668 -21.68 -31.28 44.94
C ALA A 668 -20.36 -30.50 45.11
N GLY A 669 -20.30 -29.57 46.08
CA GLY A 669 -19.14 -28.72 46.32
C GLY A 669 -19.37 -27.23 46.02
N ALA A 670 -18.28 -26.45 46.02
CA ALA A 670 -18.32 -25.00 45.92
C ALA A 670 -18.98 -24.52 44.62
N ASP A 671 -18.57 -25.06 43.46
CA ASP A 671 -19.02 -24.68 42.10
C ASP A 671 -19.85 -25.78 41.42
N SER A 672 -20.84 -26.29 42.15
CA SER A 672 -21.57 -27.51 41.77
C SER A 672 -22.97 -27.26 41.20
N VAL A 673 -23.48 -28.23 40.45
CA VAL A 673 -24.87 -28.25 39.94
C VAL A 673 -25.88 -28.19 41.09
N ALA A 674 -25.56 -28.72 42.28
CA ALA A 674 -26.41 -28.59 43.47
C ALA A 674 -26.63 -27.13 43.89
N ARG A 675 -25.58 -26.30 43.80
CA ARG A 675 -25.57 -24.93 44.30
C ARG A 675 -25.94 -23.89 43.24
N TYR A 676 -25.46 -24.08 42.01
CA TYR A 676 -25.55 -23.06 40.94
C TYR A 676 -26.29 -23.55 39.69
N ARG A 677 -26.79 -24.79 39.67
CA ARG A 677 -27.66 -25.31 38.59
C ARG A 677 -27.09 -25.05 37.19
N LEU A 678 -27.86 -24.42 36.30
CA LEU A 678 -27.45 -24.12 34.92
C LEU A 678 -26.24 -23.17 34.86
N SER A 679 -26.05 -22.28 35.85
CA SER A 679 -24.91 -21.36 35.87
C SER A 679 -23.57 -22.10 36.02
N ALA A 680 -23.53 -23.17 36.82
CA ALA A 680 -22.33 -24.03 36.91
C ALA A 680 -22.04 -24.75 35.59
N ILE A 681 -23.09 -25.18 34.89
CA ILE A 681 -22.96 -25.86 33.60
C ILE A 681 -22.46 -24.87 32.53
N ALA A 682 -23.06 -23.68 32.46
CA ALA A 682 -22.65 -22.61 31.56
C ALA A 682 -21.18 -22.19 31.79
N ALA A 683 -20.76 -22.06 33.05
CA ALA A 683 -19.40 -21.70 33.41
C ALA A 683 -18.36 -22.73 32.90
N GLU A 684 -18.62 -24.02 33.09
CA GLU A 684 -17.69 -25.06 32.62
C GLU A 684 -17.68 -25.17 31.08
N ILE A 685 -18.81 -24.91 30.41
CA ILE A 685 -18.86 -24.82 28.94
C ILE A 685 -17.97 -23.68 28.44
N ASN A 686 -18.13 -22.47 29.00
CA ASN A 686 -17.34 -21.30 28.58
C ASN A 686 -15.84 -21.49 28.83
N LYS A 687 -15.49 -22.10 29.95
CA LYS A 687 -14.10 -22.45 30.28
C LYS A 687 -13.51 -23.47 29.30
N THR A 688 -14.32 -24.41 28.81
CA THR A 688 -13.90 -25.42 27.83
C THR A 688 -13.78 -24.82 26.42
N PHE A 689 -14.63 -23.84 26.07
CA PHE A 689 -14.69 -23.22 24.75
C PHE A 689 -14.55 -21.68 24.83
N PRO A 690 -13.34 -21.15 25.11
CA PRO A 690 -13.12 -19.71 25.27
C PRO A 690 -13.24 -18.90 23.96
N LEU A 691 -13.24 -19.58 22.81
CA LEU A 691 -13.47 -19.00 21.48
C LEU A 691 -14.87 -19.29 20.93
N GLY A 692 -15.74 -19.89 21.75
CA GLY A 692 -17.12 -20.21 21.38
C GLY A 692 -18.12 -19.11 21.72
N LEU A 693 -19.40 -19.42 21.57
CA LEU A 693 -20.51 -18.66 22.14
C LEU A 693 -20.32 -18.47 23.65
N VAL A 694 -20.85 -17.38 24.20
CA VAL A 694 -20.93 -17.20 25.66
C VAL A 694 -22.24 -17.80 26.15
N PHE A 695 -22.13 -18.79 27.05
CA PHE A 695 -23.24 -19.42 27.75
C PHE A 695 -23.49 -18.70 29.07
N ASP A 696 -24.73 -18.34 29.32
CA ASP A 696 -25.22 -17.81 30.59
C ASP A 696 -26.56 -18.50 30.93
N SER A 697 -27.18 -18.17 32.06
CA SER A 697 -28.39 -18.88 32.51
C SER A 697 -29.42 -17.94 33.10
N GLU A 698 -30.69 -18.17 32.77
CA GLU A 698 -31.82 -17.50 33.39
C GLU A 698 -32.52 -18.46 34.38
N HIS A 699 -32.49 -18.06 35.65
CA HIS A 699 -32.93 -18.93 36.74
C HIS A 699 -34.44 -19.19 36.76
N GLU A 700 -35.27 -18.16 36.49
CA GLU A 700 -36.72 -18.29 36.65
C GLU A 700 -37.37 -19.20 35.59
N THR A 701 -36.76 -19.29 34.41
CA THR A 701 -37.28 -19.96 33.22
C THR A 701 -36.61 -21.32 32.95
N ASN A 702 -35.53 -21.66 33.68
CA ASN A 702 -34.67 -22.82 33.39
C ASN A 702 -34.14 -22.77 31.94
N SER A 703 -33.80 -21.58 31.50
CA SER A 703 -33.31 -21.30 30.15
C SER A 703 -31.80 -21.03 30.18
N ILE A 704 -31.11 -21.50 29.14
CA ILE A 704 -29.74 -21.11 28.83
C ILE A 704 -29.80 -19.87 27.93
N VAL A 705 -28.96 -18.90 28.24
CA VAL A 705 -28.80 -17.68 27.44
C VAL A 705 -27.53 -17.84 26.62
N LEU A 706 -27.63 -17.72 25.30
CA LEU A 706 -26.51 -17.80 24.37
C LEU A 706 -26.23 -16.43 23.78
N ARG A 707 -25.00 -15.94 23.90
CA ARG A 707 -24.53 -14.72 23.22
C ARG A 707 -23.60 -15.07 22.08
N SER A 708 -23.87 -14.45 20.93
CA SER A 708 -23.17 -14.65 19.66
C SER A 708 -22.98 -13.31 18.97
N LEU A 709 -22.04 -13.20 18.03
CA LEU A 709 -21.98 -12.04 17.16
C LEU A 709 -23.17 -12.04 16.19
N GLU A 710 -23.83 -10.91 16.03
CA GLU A 710 -24.98 -10.79 15.14
C GLU A 710 -24.57 -11.16 13.70
N GLY A 711 -25.38 -11.99 13.03
CA GLY A 711 -25.08 -12.50 11.69
C GLY A 711 -24.27 -13.78 11.63
N HIS A 712 -23.64 -14.20 12.73
CA HIS A 712 -22.89 -15.45 12.75
C HIS A 712 -23.82 -16.66 12.80
N ARG A 713 -23.59 -17.64 11.92
CA ARG A 713 -24.22 -18.95 12.01
C ARG A 713 -23.43 -19.81 12.97
N PHE A 714 -24.13 -20.60 13.78
CA PHE A 714 -23.50 -21.54 14.69
C PHE A 714 -24.38 -22.78 14.85
N ARG A 715 -23.76 -23.89 15.18
CA ARG A 715 -24.46 -25.11 15.58
C ARG A 715 -23.68 -25.79 16.68
N ILE A 716 -24.37 -26.05 17.78
CA ILE A 716 -23.85 -26.88 18.87
C ILE A 716 -24.80 -28.04 19.12
N GLU A 717 -24.31 -29.26 18.96
CA GLU A 717 -25.05 -30.49 19.24
C GLU A 717 -24.60 -31.09 20.56
N LEU A 718 -25.54 -31.36 21.44
CA LEU A 718 -25.26 -31.86 22.77
C LEU A 718 -26.32 -32.82 23.31
N GLY A 719 -25.91 -33.66 24.26
CA GLY A 719 -26.80 -34.60 24.93
C GLY A 719 -26.32 -34.94 26.33
N GLY A 720 -27.26 -35.28 27.21
CA GLY A 720 -26.97 -35.70 28.58
C GLY A 720 -26.60 -37.18 28.63
N LEU A 721 -25.54 -37.53 29.36
CA LEU A 721 -25.17 -38.95 29.59
C LEU A 721 -25.95 -39.60 30.73
N GLN A 722 -26.56 -38.80 31.61
CA GLN A 722 -27.34 -39.30 32.75
C GLN A 722 -28.81 -39.00 32.49
N GLY A 723 -29.56 -39.93 31.89
CA GLY A 723 -31.00 -39.80 31.69
C GLY A 723 -31.41 -39.77 30.23
N ASN A 724 -31.87 -38.61 29.74
CA ASN A 724 -32.39 -38.47 28.39
C ASN A 724 -31.26 -38.45 27.36
N MET A 725 -31.03 -39.59 26.68
CA MET A 725 -29.99 -39.74 25.66
C MET A 725 -30.35 -39.16 24.29
N ILE A 726 -31.40 -38.34 24.21
CA ILE A 726 -31.75 -37.59 22.99
C ILE A 726 -30.67 -36.54 22.74
N ARG A 727 -30.27 -36.38 21.46
CA ARG A 727 -29.39 -35.30 21.03
C ARG A 727 -30.21 -34.06 20.74
N TYR A 728 -29.67 -32.91 21.12
CA TYR A 728 -30.25 -31.60 20.89
C TYR A 728 -29.28 -30.73 20.11
N ALA A 729 -29.77 -29.82 19.29
CA ALA A 729 -28.97 -28.84 18.58
C ALA A 729 -29.47 -27.44 18.92
N TYR A 730 -28.56 -26.58 19.37
CA TYR A 730 -28.80 -25.14 19.41
C TYR A 730 -28.17 -24.50 18.16
N THR A 731 -28.94 -23.62 17.52
CA THR A 731 -28.54 -22.91 16.30
C THR A 731 -28.95 -21.45 16.38
N GLU A 732 -28.56 -20.64 15.39
CA GLU A 732 -29.04 -19.28 15.24
C GLU A 732 -30.57 -19.21 15.00
N ASN A 733 -31.23 -20.33 14.71
CA ASN A 733 -32.66 -20.42 14.45
C ASN A 733 -33.48 -21.00 15.61
N GLY A 734 -32.83 -21.45 16.70
CA GLY A 734 -33.49 -22.02 17.89
C GLY A 734 -33.03 -23.44 18.23
N MET A 735 -33.81 -24.12 19.07
CA MET A 735 -33.52 -25.46 19.59
C MET A 735 -34.22 -26.57 18.78
N TYR A 736 -33.45 -27.61 18.44
CA TYR A 736 -33.92 -28.81 17.75
C TYR A 736 -33.64 -30.06 18.58
N ARG A 737 -34.47 -31.09 18.43
CA ARG A 737 -34.27 -32.42 19.02
C ARG A 737 -34.12 -33.46 17.92
N HIS A 738 -33.26 -34.44 18.14
CA HIS A 738 -33.04 -35.53 17.19
C HIS A 738 -33.91 -36.73 17.54
N VAL A 739 -34.92 -37.00 16.72
CA VAL A 739 -35.90 -38.09 16.90
C VAL A 739 -36.09 -38.82 15.56
N ASN A 740 -36.11 -40.15 15.55
CA ASN A 740 -36.30 -40.96 14.34
C ASN A 740 -35.35 -40.63 13.17
N ASN A 741 -34.08 -40.31 13.45
CA ASN A 741 -33.08 -39.86 12.47
C ASN A 741 -33.35 -38.52 11.79
N GLU A 742 -34.29 -37.72 12.30
CA GLU A 742 -34.57 -36.38 11.82
C GLU A 742 -34.44 -35.33 12.93
N TRP A 743 -34.14 -34.10 12.55
CA TRP A 743 -34.09 -32.95 13.45
C TRP A 743 -35.43 -32.23 13.44
N GLU A 744 -36.17 -32.33 14.55
CA GLU A 744 -37.45 -31.64 14.73
C GLU A 744 -37.27 -30.38 15.59
N PRO A 745 -37.85 -29.22 15.22
CA PRO A 745 -37.85 -28.05 16.08
C PRO A 745 -38.73 -28.28 17.32
N MET A 746 -38.34 -27.73 18.47
CA MET A 746 -39.19 -27.77 19.67
C MET A 746 -40.40 -26.81 19.52
N GLU A 747 -41.63 -27.32 19.45
CA GLU A 747 -42.85 -26.51 19.26
C GLU A 747 -43.09 -25.51 20.41
N GLY A 748 -43.38 -24.25 20.03
CA GLY A 748 -43.58 -23.10 20.94
C GLY A 748 -42.51 -22.02 20.80
N GLU A 749 -41.26 -22.39 20.48
CA GLU A 749 -40.17 -21.44 20.25
C GLU A 749 -40.26 -20.76 18.88
N ALA A 750 -40.88 -21.40 17.89
CA ALA A 750 -41.12 -20.81 16.57
C ALA A 750 -42.17 -19.66 16.59
N LYS A 751 -43.12 -19.65 17.54
CA LYS A 751 -44.21 -18.65 17.63
C LYS A 751 -44.00 -17.57 18.70
N ASN A 752 -43.26 -17.84 19.77
CA ASN A 752 -42.86 -16.84 20.76
C ASN A 752 -41.39 -16.45 20.61
N ARG A 753 -41.01 -15.98 19.41
CA ARG A 753 -39.73 -15.33 19.17
C ARG A 753 -39.68 -14.01 19.95
N LYS A 754 -39.11 -14.00 21.17
CA LYS A 754 -38.64 -12.74 21.75
C LYS A 754 -37.32 -12.35 21.07
N SER A 755 -37.50 -11.75 19.89
CA SER A 755 -36.56 -10.98 19.06
C SER A 755 -35.17 -11.56 18.80
N CYS A 756 -34.96 -11.98 17.56
CA CYS A 756 -33.63 -11.91 16.95
C CYS A 756 -33.74 -11.33 15.54
N ARG A 757 -32.84 -10.42 15.17
CA ARG A 757 -32.71 -9.83 13.82
C ARG A 757 -31.29 -10.10 13.29
N HIS A 758 -31.09 -9.98 11.97
CA HIS A 758 -29.92 -10.46 11.22
C HIS A 758 -29.25 -9.35 10.41
N ILE A 759 -27.90 -9.30 10.40
CA ILE A 759 -27.00 -8.89 9.29
C ILE A 759 -25.62 -9.61 9.46
N SER A 760 -25.00 -10.09 8.36
CA SER A 760 -23.86 -11.05 8.22
C SER A 760 -22.43 -10.52 8.50
N GLY A 761 -21.50 -11.42 8.91
CA GLY A 761 -20.03 -11.26 8.90
C GLY A 761 -19.25 -12.55 9.27
N SER A 762 -17.99 -12.68 8.84
CA SER A 762 -17.10 -13.86 8.96
C SER A 762 -16.56 -14.14 10.38
N TYR A 763 -16.22 -15.40 10.73
CA TYR A 763 -15.61 -15.75 12.02
C TYR A 763 -14.24 -15.08 12.24
N ARG A 764 -14.02 -14.50 13.43
CA ARG A 764 -12.76 -13.87 13.86
C ARG A 764 -12.49 -14.24 15.32
N GLU A 765 -11.34 -14.82 15.62
CA GLU A 765 -10.98 -15.27 16.99
C GLU A 765 -10.96 -14.10 17.98
N GLU A 766 -10.28 -13.00 17.62
CA GLU A 766 -10.19 -11.77 18.42
C GLU A 766 -11.57 -11.20 18.82
N ALA A 767 -12.57 -11.38 17.96
CA ALA A 767 -13.93 -10.89 18.19
C ALA A 767 -14.68 -11.73 19.23
N TYR A 768 -14.47 -13.06 19.25
CA TYR A 768 -15.04 -13.93 20.28
C TYR A 768 -14.28 -13.85 21.60
N GLU A 769 -12.96 -13.61 21.58
CA GLU A 769 -12.22 -13.25 22.80
C GLU A 769 -12.71 -11.92 23.40
N TRP A 770 -12.99 -10.92 22.55
CA TRP A 770 -13.64 -9.68 22.98
C TRP A 770 -15.04 -9.94 23.55
N LEU A 771 -15.84 -10.80 22.90
CA LEU A 771 -17.18 -11.18 23.36
C LEU A 771 -17.13 -11.80 24.77
N HIS A 772 -16.25 -12.76 25.03
CA HIS A 772 -16.07 -13.39 26.35
C HIS A 772 -15.59 -12.39 27.41
N ARG A 773 -14.68 -11.47 27.06
CA ARG A 773 -14.16 -10.44 27.98
C ARG A 773 -15.20 -9.39 28.37
N ASN A 774 -16.08 -8.99 27.44
CA ASN A 774 -17.02 -7.88 27.65
C ASN A 774 -18.40 -8.35 28.11
N PHE A 775 -18.77 -9.59 27.82
CA PHE A 775 -20.04 -10.19 28.21
C PHE A 775 -19.82 -11.37 29.14
N GLU A 776 -18.97 -11.19 30.17
CA GLU A 776 -18.74 -12.21 31.19
C GLU A 776 -20.10 -12.77 31.68
N PRO A 777 -20.27 -14.11 31.74
CA PRO A 777 -21.50 -14.70 32.24
C PRO A 777 -21.76 -14.19 33.66
N SER A 778 -23.05 -14.05 33.99
CA SER A 778 -23.47 -13.60 35.32
C SER A 778 -22.73 -14.39 36.40
N ARG A 779 -22.21 -13.71 37.43
CA ARG A 779 -21.55 -14.37 38.57
C ARG A 779 -22.41 -15.55 39.03
N LEU A 780 -21.76 -16.69 39.33
CA LEU A 780 -22.44 -17.91 39.78
C LEU A 780 -23.52 -17.56 40.81
N THR A 781 -24.77 -17.63 40.37
CA THR A 781 -25.90 -17.18 41.18
C THR A 781 -26.35 -18.35 42.03
N ALA A 782 -26.10 -18.29 43.33
CA ALA A 782 -26.52 -19.33 44.26
C ALA A 782 -28.05 -19.48 44.20
N VAL A 783 -28.50 -20.64 43.75
CA VAL A 783 -29.92 -20.97 43.69
C VAL A 783 -30.32 -21.57 45.04
N PRO A 784 -31.48 -21.19 45.62
CA PRO A 784 -32.01 -21.86 46.81
C PRO A 784 -32.12 -23.37 46.55
N ALA A 785 -31.21 -24.15 47.14
CA ALA A 785 -31.17 -25.59 46.94
C ALA A 785 -32.42 -26.22 47.58
N VAL A 786 -33.10 -27.09 46.83
CA VAL A 786 -34.20 -27.89 47.37
C VAL A 786 -33.60 -28.87 48.37
N SER A 787 -34.09 -28.85 49.61
CA SER A 787 -33.58 -29.79 50.63
C SER A 787 -34.09 -31.21 50.37
N ALA A 788 -33.35 -32.21 50.85
CA ALA A 788 -33.81 -33.60 50.78
C ALA A 788 -35.17 -33.78 51.49
N GLU A 789 -35.40 -33.05 52.59
CA GLU A 789 -36.68 -33.04 53.30
C GLU A 789 -37.81 -32.47 52.45
N GLU A 790 -37.59 -31.34 51.75
CA GLU A 790 -38.57 -30.73 50.85
C GLU A 790 -38.94 -31.68 49.69
N VAL A 791 -37.96 -32.39 49.10
CA VAL A 791 -38.22 -33.41 48.06
C VAL A 791 -39.03 -34.58 48.62
N ILE A 792 -38.67 -35.10 49.79
CA ILE A 792 -39.39 -36.20 50.44
C ILE A 792 -40.83 -35.79 50.76
N VAL A 793 -41.03 -34.57 51.26
CA VAL A 793 -42.36 -34.01 51.53
C VAL A 793 -43.14 -33.92 50.22
N TRP A 794 -42.57 -33.37 49.15
CA TRP A 794 -43.20 -33.29 47.83
C TRP A 794 -43.62 -34.67 47.29
N GLU A 795 -42.72 -35.65 47.35
CA GLU A 795 -43.00 -37.01 46.87
C GLU A 795 -44.10 -37.69 47.69
N LYS A 796 -44.05 -37.62 49.02
CA LYS A 796 -45.12 -38.16 49.88
C LYS A 796 -46.46 -37.49 49.57
N THR A 797 -46.45 -36.18 49.36
CA THR A 797 -47.63 -35.35 49.07
C THR A 797 -48.28 -35.72 47.73
N THR A 798 -47.47 -35.75 46.66
CA THR A 798 -47.94 -36.09 45.30
C THR A 798 -48.32 -37.56 45.16
N LEU A 799 -47.55 -38.48 45.76
CA LEU A 799 -47.87 -39.91 45.79
C LEU A 799 -49.18 -40.17 46.55
N LYS A 800 -49.44 -39.46 47.64
CA LYS A 800 -50.71 -39.55 48.36
C LYS A 800 -51.87 -39.07 47.50
N ARG A 801 -51.75 -37.92 46.81
CA ARG A 801 -52.78 -37.44 45.86
C ARG A 801 -53.02 -38.44 44.73
N ALA A 802 -51.96 -39.00 44.16
CA ALA A 802 -52.07 -40.03 43.11
C ALA A 802 -52.71 -41.33 43.61
N ARG A 803 -52.49 -41.71 44.88
CA ARG A 803 -53.17 -42.87 45.49
C ARG A 803 -54.64 -42.60 45.81
N THR A 804 -55.00 -41.38 46.21
CA THR A 804 -56.40 -40.99 46.46
C THR A 804 -57.19 -40.88 45.15
N LEU A 805 -56.53 -40.47 44.06
CA LEU A 805 -57.10 -40.31 42.73
C LEU A 805 -56.51 -41.36 41.78
N ASN A 806 -56.78 -42.63 42.08
CA ASN A 806 -56.12 -43.79 41.46
C ASN A 806 -56.69 -44.20 40.10
N THR A 807 -57.77 -43.56 39.64
CA THR A 807 -58.41 -43.80 38.33
C THR A 807 -58.68 -42.47 37.64
N ALA A 808 -58.67 -42.45 36.31
CA ALA A 808 -58.97 -41.23 35.56
C ALA A 808 -60.34 -40.64 35.93
N ALA A 809 -61.35 -41.50 36.13
CA ALA A 809 -62.71 -41.12 36.51
C ALA A 809 -62.80 -40.36 37.84
N SER A 810 -61.81 -40.52 38.72
CA SER A 810 -61.76 -39.81 40.00
C SER A 810 -61.23 -38.38 39.88
N LEU A 811 -60.61 -38.01 38.74
CA LEU A 811 -60.06 -36.67 38.55
C LEU A 811 -61.18 -35.62 38.38
N PRO A 812 -61.01 -34.41 38.94
CA PRO A 812 -62.05 -33.37 38.88
C PRO A 812 -62.38 -32.93 37.45
N ILE A 813 -61.41 -33.00 36.54
CA ILE A 813 -61.57 -32.64 35.12
C ILE A 813 -62.08 -33.80 34.25
N TYR A 814 -62.44 -34.96 34.83
CA TYR A 814 -62.73 -36.15 34.04
C TYR A 814 -63.96 -35.96 33.13
N ARG A 815 -65.13 -35.69 33.72
CA ARG A 815 -66.39 -35.54 32.96
C ARG A 815 -66.39 -34.33 32.03
N THR A 816 -65.71 -33.25 32.44
CA THR A 816 -65.74 -31.97 31.73
C THR A 816 -64.72 -31.90 30.60
N VAL A 817 -63.58 -32.59 30.72
CA VAL A 817 -62.48 -32.48 29.77
C VAL A 817 -61.99 -33.83 29.27
N LEU A 818 -61.61 -34.76 30.17
CA LEU A 818 -60.93 -35.99 29.76
C LEU A 818 -61.85 -36.99 29.03
N GLU A 819 -63.10 -37.10 29.45
CA GLU A 819 -64.10 -38.00 28.85
C GLU A 819 -64.49 -37.53 27.42
N PRO A 820 -64.84 -36.25 27.18
CA PRO A 820 -65.02 -35.74 25.82
C PRO A 820 -63.78 -35.88 24.94
N LEU A 821 -62.59 -35.64 25.51
CA LEU A 821 -61.32 -35.74 24.79
C LEU A 821 -61.02 -37.19 24.36
N ALA A 822 -61.26 -38.15 25.24
CA ALA A 822 -61.11 -39.57 24.94
C ALA A 822 -62.14 -40.06 23.91
N ALA A 823 -63.37 -39.55 23.96
CA ALA A 823 -64.41 -39.84 22.96
C ALA A 823 -64.00 -39.34 21.56
N GLU A 824 -63.45 -38.13 21.46
CA GLU A 824 -63.00 -37.58 20.17
C GLU A 824 -61.79 -38.33 19.59
N ILE A 825 -60.83 -38.73 20.44
CA ILE A 825 -59.70 -39.57 19.99
C ILE A 825 -60.22 -40.93 19.49
N ARG A 826 -61.20 -41.53 20.19
CA ARG A 826 -61.83 -42.80 19.76
C ARG A 826 -62.72 -42.66 18.54
N ARG A 827 -63.14 -41.44 18.17
CA ARG A 827 -63.80 -41.16 16.90
C ARG A 827 -62.82 -41.29 15.72
N ILE A 828 -61.55 -40.95 15.94
CA ILE A 828 -60.48 -41.05 14.94
C ILE A 828 -59.98 -42.49 14.81
N ASP A 829 -59.65 -43.13 15.94
CA ASP A 829 -59.34 -44.56 16.01
C ASP A 829 -60.14 -45.22 17.14
N PRO A 830 -61.19 -46.01 16.83
CA PRO A 830 -62.00 -46.71 17.83
C PRO A 830 -61.23 -47.64 18.76
N LEU A 831 -60.04 -48.10 18.35
CA LEU A 831 -59.18 -49.00 19.13
C LEU A 831 -58.04 -48.29 19.87
N ALA A 832 -57.97 -46.95 19.79
CA ALA A 832 -56.93 -46.17 20.45
C ALA A 832 -56.91 -46.43 21.97
N LYS A 833 -55.74 -46.83 22.48
CA LYS A 833 -55.49 -46.87 23.93
C LYS A 833 -54.93 -45.53 24.36
N ILE A 834 -55.65 -44.89 25.28
CA ILE A 834 -55.36 -43.54 25.74
C ILE A 834 -54.94 -43.61 27.20
N ILE A 835 -53.73 -43.16 27.48
CA ILE A 835 -53.17 -43.15 28.82
C ILE A 835 -52.82 -41.72 29.19
N LEU A 836 -53.49 -41.19 30.22
CA LEU A 836 -53.14 -39.91 30.82
C LEU A 836 -51.83 -40.06 31.59
N VAL A 837 -50.86 -39.21 31.27
CA VAL A 837 -49.54 -39.18 31.90
C VAL A 837 -49.24 -37.77 32.45
N GLY A 838 -48.04 -37.55 32.97
CA GLY A 838 -47.62 -36.24 33.46
C GLY A 838 -48.27 -35.83 34.79
N SER A 839 -48.49 -34.53 34.97
CA SER A 839 -48.88 -33.95 36.27
C SER A 839 -50.23 -34.46 36.79
N TRP A 840 -51.18 -34.72 35.91
CA TRP A 840 -52.51 -35.21 36.27
C TRP A 840 -52.49 -36.67 36.74
N ALA A 841 -51.59 -37.50 36.19
CA ALA A 841 -51.45 -38.90 36.58
C ALA A 841 -50.65 -39.10 37.88
N ASN A 842 -49.67 -38.24 38.16
CA ASN A 842 -48.76 -38.41 39.31
C ASN A 842 -49.13 -37.56 40.55
N GLY A 843 -50.29 -36.89 40.52
CA GLY A 843 -50.80 -36.11 41.66
C GLY A 843 -50.13 -34.75 41.87
N SER A 844 -49.34 -34.24 40.91
CA SER A 844 -48.69 -32.91 40.97
C SER A 844 -49.46 -31.80 40.25
N TRP A 845 -50.71 -32.07 39.87
CA TRP A 845 -51.52 -31.17 39.05
C TRP A 845 -52.05 -29.95 39.81
N VAL A 846 -52.28 -28.89 39.03
CA VAL A 846 -52.90 -27.63 39.44
C VAL A 846 -53.93 -27.27 38.37
N SER A 847 -55.22 -27.21 38.73
CA SER A 847 -56.31 -26.86 37.82
C SER A 847 -56.49 -25.35 37.70
N LYS A 848 -57.02 -24.90 36.54
CA LYS A 848 -57.47 -23.51 36.29
C LYS A 848 -58.62 -23.09 37.20
N ILE A 849 -59.41 -24.06 37.65
CA ILE A 849 -60.57 -23.83 38.49
C ILE A 849 -60.14 -24.07 39.94
N ASN A 850 -60.22 -23.02 40.78
CA ASN A 850 -59.76 -23.11 42.17
C ASN A 850 -60.53 -24.17 42.98
N SER A 851 -61.83 -24.36 42.74
CA SER A 851 -62.63 -25.39 43.42
C SER A 851 -62.23 -26.82 43.04
N GLU A 852 -61.55 -27.00 41.90
CA GLU A 852 -61.01 -28.30 41.48
C GLU A 852 -59.64 -28.58 42.12
N ASN A 853 -59.06 -27.62 42.84
CA ASN A 853 -57.83 -27.80 43.62
C ASN A 853 -58.21 -28.07 45.10
N PRO A 854 -58.32 -29.34 45.54
CA PRO A 854 -58.67 -29.64 46.92
C PRO A 854 -57.60 -29.10 47.89
N GLU A 855 -58.02 -28.52 49.01
CA GLU A 855 -57.15 -28.09 50.12
C GLU A 855 -56.58 -29.29 50.90
N TYR A 856 -55.67 -30.06 50.28
CA TYR A 856 -55.02 -31.24 50.88
C TYR A 856 -53.80 -31.67 50.03
N PRO A 857 -52.66 -32.21 50.55
CA PRO A 857 -52.41 -32.95 51.82
C PRO A 857 -51.06 -32.69 52.56
N ALA A 858 -51.13 -32.26 53.81
CA ALA A 858 -50.34 -32.73 54.96
C ALA A 858 -50.94 -32.02 56.16
N ARG A 859 -50.92 -32.57 57.39
CA ARG A 859 -51.55 -31.91 58.55
C ARG A 859 -51.08 -30.45 58.78
N ASN A 860 -50.00 -29.99 58.13
CA ASN A 860 -49.38 -28.67 58.29
C ASN A 860 -48.94 -27.98 56.96
N MET A 861 -49.55 -28.24 55.78
CA MET A 861 -49.13 -27.57 54.51
C MET A 861 -50.27 -26.81 53.83
N SER A 862 -50.10 -25.50 53.62
CA SER A 862 -51.05 -24.65 52.88
C SER A 862 -50.97 -24.86 51.36
N TRP A 863 -52.01 -24.47 50.62
CA TRP A 863 -52.00 -24.50 49.15
C TRP A 863 -50.88 -23.64 48.55
N ASN A 864 -50.63 -22.45 49.11
CA ASN A 864 -49.51 -21.60 48.69
C ASN A 864 -48.16 -22.29 48.92
N SER A 865 -48.00 -22.99 50.06
CA SER A 865 -46.80 -23.79 50.33
C SER A 865 -46.63 -24.94 49.34
N PHE A 866 -47.73 -25.55 48.86
CA PHE A 866 -47.69 -26.57 47.81
C PHE A 866 -47.27 -25.99 46.45
N LEU A 867 -47.75 -24.80 46.08
CA LEU A 867 -47.37 -24.11 44.83
C LEU A 867 -45.90 -23.69 44.86
N GLU A 868 -45.41 -23.15 45.99
CA GLU A 868 -44.01 -22.81 46.19
C GLU A 868 -43.12 -24.06 46.12
N LEU A 869 -43.53 -25.15 46.77
CA LEU A 869 -42.81 -26.43 46.72
C LEU A 869 -42.83 -27.04 45.31
N ARG A 870 -43.94 -26.92 44.57
CA ARG A 870 -44.05 -27.34 43.16
C ARG A 870 -43.09 -26.56 42.28
N LYS A 871 -43.05 -25.23 42.44
CA LYS A 871 -42.13 -24.35 41.72
C LYS A 871 -40.68 -24.75 42.00
N LYS A 872 -40.31 -24.91 43.27
CA LYS A 872 -38.94 -25.32 43.68
C LYS A 872 -38.54 -26.71 43.17
N VAL A 873 -39.40 -27.72 43.31
CA VAL A 873 -39.04 -29.12 43.00
C VAL A 873 -39.11 -29.42 41.50
N THR A 874 -40.09 -28.85 40.79
CA THR A 874 -40.39 -29.20 39.40
C THR A 874 -40.11 -28.09 38.39
N GLY A 875 -39.88 -26.85 38.84
CA GLY A 875 -39.76 -25.67 37.98
C GLY A 875 -41.09 -25.19 37.39
N LYS A 876 -42.20 -25.91 37.57
CA LYS A 876 -43.48 -25.59 36.94
C LYS A 876 -44.26 -24.52 37.73
N THR A 877 -44.56 -23.41 37.08
CA THR A 877 -45.48 -22.36 37.56
C THR A 877 -46.83 -22.46 36.83
N GLY A 878 -47.91 -21.95 37.44
CA GLY A 878 -49.24 -21.95 36.83
C GLY A 878 -49.91 -23.32 36.67
N TYR A 879 -50.96 -23.37 35.83
CA TYR A 879 -51.85 -24.51 35.67
C TYR A 879 -51.21 -25.67 34.89
N SER A 880 -51.57 -26.91 35.23
CA SER A 880 -51.05 -28.12 34.59
C SER A 880 -51.77 -28.39 33.26
N GLY A 881 -50.99 -28.54 32.18
CA GLY A 881 -51.49 -29.09 30.91
C GLY A 881 -51.82 -30.58 30.99
N ILE A 882 -52.52 -31.08 29.98
CA ILE A 882 -52.92 -32.48 29.81
C ILE A 882 -51.91 -33.16 28.90
N GLU A 883 -51.29 -34.22 29.37
CA GLU A 883 -50.32 -35.01 28.59
C GLU A 883 -50.92 -36.40 28.35
N LEU A 884 -51.13 -36.76 27.08
CA LEU A 884 -51.70 -38.05 26.68
C LEU A 884 -50.68 -38.88 25.94
N MET A 885 -50.55 -40.14 26.34
CA MET A 885 -49.88 -41.17 25.54
C MET A 885 -50.95 -41.96 24.80
N ILE A 886 -50.88 -41.93 23.47
CA ILE A 886 -51.87 -42.58 22.60
C ILE A 886 -51.17 -43.69 21.83
N GLU A 887 -51.65 -44.92 22.02
CA GLU A 887 -51.28 -46.07 21.19
C GLU A 887 -52.44 -46.33 20.23
N SER A 888 -52.21 -46.01 18.95
CA SER A 888 -53.21 -46.01 17.87
C SER A 888 -52.56 -46.54 16.58
N ALA A 889 -53.36 -47.20 15.73
CA ALA A 889 -52.89 -47.64 14.42
C ALA A 889 -52.67 -46.45 13.46
N GLN A 890 -53.36 -45.34 13.71
CA GLN A 890 -53.20 -44.07 13.00
C GLN A 890 -52.36 -43.09 13.82
N GLU A 891 -51.62 -42.24 13.13
CA GLU A 891 -50.86 -41.16 13.76
C GLU A 891 -51.80 -40.02 14.18
N ILE A 892 -52.16 -39.98 15.47
CA ILE A 892 -53.02 -38.94 16.03
C ILE A 892 -52.15 -37.81 16.57
N THR A 893 -52.29 -36.61 16.00
CA THR A 893 -51.63 -35.38 16.47
C THR A 893 -52.62 -34.46 17.17
N GLU A 894 -52.12 -33.49 17.95
CA GLU A 894 -52.95 -32.54 18.71
C GLU A 894 -53.95 -31.77 17.83
N ASN A 895 -53.55 -31.43 16.60
CA ASN A 895 -54.37 -30.70 15.64
C ASN A 895 -55.56 -31.52 15.09
N MET A 896 -55.50 -32.85 15.21
CA MET A 896 -56.57 -33.74 14.75
C MET A 896 -57.71 -33.85 15.76
N ILE A 897 -57.49 -33.43 17.01
CA ILE A 897 -58.46 -33.53 18.10
C ILE A 897 -59.32 -32.26 18.10
N GLY A 898 -60.55 -32.35 17.57
CA GLY A 898 -61.43 -31.21 17.28
C GLY A 898 -62.04 -30.50 18.49
N ILE A 899 -61.58 -30.76 19.71
CA ILE A 899 -62.13 -30.19 20.95
C ILE A 899 -61.06 -29.35 21.67
N SER A 900 -61.38 -28.09 21.98
CA SER A 900 -60.54 -27.27 22.84
C SER A 900 -60.66 -27.75 24.29
N ALA A 901 -59.62 -28.42 24.79
CA ALA A 901 -59.59 -28.97 26.14
C ALA A 901 -59.57 -27.89 27.24
N GLY A 902 -59.42 -26.60 26.90
CA GLY A 902 -59.26 -25.52 27.88
C GLY A 902 -57.94 -25.57 28.67
N TYR A 903 -57.14 -26.63 28.53
CA TYR A 903 -55.78 -26.80 29.04
C TYR A 903 -54.81 -27.02 27.87
N PRO A 904 -53.52 -26.66 28.00
CA PRO A 904 -52.51 -27.07 27.02
C PRO A 904 -52.52 -28.59 26.89
N LEU A 905 -52.79 -29.10 25.69
CA LEU A 905 -52.83 -30.53 25.39
C LEU A 905 -51.51 -30.92 24.74
N ARG A 906 -50.90 -32.02 25.19
CA ARG A 906 -49.71 -32.58 24.56
C ARG A 906 -49.90 -34.07 24.27
N VAL A 907 -49.69 -34.48 23.02
CA VAL A 907 -49.73 -35.90 22.63
C VAL A 907 -48.31 -36.47 22.53
N ILE A 908 -48.03 -37.51 23.30
CA ILE A 908 -46.74 -38.19 23.36
C ILE A 908 -46.84 -39.53 22.63
N LYS A 909 -45.95 -39.77 21.66
CA LYS A 909 -45.78 -41.05 20.99
C LYS A 909 -44.79 -41.93 21.76
N GLY A 910 -45.16 -43.15 22.17
CA GLY A 910 -44.21 -44.02 22.90
C GLY A 910 -44.71 -45.42 23.29
N LYS A 911 -43.75 -46.31 23.61
CA LYS A 911 -43.97 -47.66 24.15
C LYS A 911 -44.20 -47.65 25.67
N LYS A 912 -45.06 -48.57 26.11
CA LYS A 912 -45.77 -48.73 27.40
C LYS A 912 -44.93 -48.76 28.70
N ASP A 913 -43.60 -48.74 28.66
CA ASP A 913 -42.80 -49.36 29.73
C ASP A 913 -42.06 -48.43 30.71
N ALA A 914 -42.43 -47.15 30.87
CA ALA A 914 -41.73 -46.30 31.84
C ALA A 914 -42.57 -45.35 32.70
N GLN A 915 -43.88 -45.18 32.47
CA GLN A 915 -44.68 -44.21 33.23
C GLN A 915 -45.96 -44.85 33.81
N LYS A 916 -46.14 -44.72 35.13
CA LYS A 916 -47.43 -45.00 35.79
C LYS A 916 -48.44 -43.95 35.33
N GLY A 917 -49.27 -44.29 34.34
CA GLY A 917 -50.34 -43.45 33.82
C GLY A 917 -51.73 -43.96 34.22
N LEU A 918 -52.76 -43.13 34.01
CA LEU A 918 -54.16 -43.49 34.23
C LEU A 918 -54.82 -43.75 32.86
N ALA A 919 -55.42 -44.93 32.67
CA ALA A 919 -56.17 -45.22 31.45
C ALA A 919 -57.44 -44.35 31.38
N LEU A 920 -57.67 -43.72 30.22
CA LEU A 920 -58.89 -42.97 29.89
C LEU A 920 -59.89 -43.84 29.12
#